data_AF-A0A8J4WAH3-F1
#
_entry.id   AF-A0A8J4WAH3-F1
#
_cell.length_a   1.000
_cell.length_b   1.000
_cell.length_c   1.000
_cell.angle_alpha   90.00
_cell.angle_beta   90.00
_cell.angle_gamma   90.00
#
_symmetry.space_group_name_H-M   'P 1'
#
loop_
_entity.id
_entity.type
_entity.pdbx_description
1 polymer ?
#
loop_
_entity_poly.entity_id
_entity_poly.type
_entity_poly.pdbx_seq_one_letter_code
_entity_poly.pdbx_strand_id
1 'polypeptide(L)'
;MAGSSCTAVIVLMCGLPAAGKTTLAKHFTSSGNTPTRLYERISFDDLYEQAVNYAAESKTSEFNPDIWQTCQQEMVVRVTKRIEQQSAFITSNPMQQLVLLVDDNFQYQSLRKRFFHLAADCSQGKTTASVAPRGILIAVLIALDSFSPDDRALFALSKEHWNSSFVVYPTVAKHAAPVEYGMERGGILLETNDFTFHFEMSSNEQHLLFIQEYHYASLRENSNEELQQVVDDSQWPGYITKVPIYIETNTAYYIPTDLFLANGFFVSSKLSSRDFSPIKTQSESFTRNTMLYVEYELDSGMVGVNFAIGLLPEQVMPQRVADDRIGYFSKRYTEYGMRGQDLGDDNGFHWWDPQTTVIHRRKLELDPTTNTVKDPITYYIDPSVPKEWREAFAAGVNAWAPAFERIGFTNAIRAVLPGDNDWPADYRLGDLRYNSISVMISERTYAQGPTITDPRSGEILHSDITFEYGFFNEVIADFDLKSPVGPPQAGTDASSNAKHAFDRTGRNQQCGFAQDSQHQVDRMLLSTVAMDTDGYVPKRLIAQHFSDIIMHEVGHTLGLRHNFAGSSAYSRDQLRNSSFVEKHGISTSVMDYLPVNIFSDLTEAEAEAHTFYMTTIGAYDYSAIAYGYSIVDGETPGYKHPRLTELASTSPMFLTDENVEHLLNPYGQTFDLSSDIVDYAADRLEFVKRTRQSSALLNKIPDDASWTTFWQRESVLLRMIAQAIKKVDPVLGGVNVTHAHRSKGEEMYRAAVVPRAMQLQALGVLVRIIRNEDGLFPKSEVYMSYIEVVGFMGEDCKEPSLDYGCLGRGLVDVNAAIMAVIKKAIHTVLYSALGRVVQQDAASPLGVREILEAVGNATAIHEESLNQQVSTFLHEQLHDMISDSTVDSRIKTAIQEIWGFTPPPPVVIAGIKQPGKK
;
A
#
# COMPACT_ATOMS: atom_id res chain seq x y z
N MET A 1 39.86 0.57 32.15
CA MET A 1 41.14 1.17 31.73
C MET A 1 41.15 2.65 32.10
N ALA A 2 42.05 3.10 32.97
CA ALA A 2 42.44 4.51 33.13
C ALA A 2 43.75 4.56 33.92
N GLY A 3 44.80 5.11 33.31
CA GLY A 3 46.13 5.25 33.90
C GLY A 3 46.15 6.22 35.09
N SER A 4 47.18 6.10 35.92
CA SER A 4 47.43 6.82 37.17
C SER A 4 47.74 8.32 37.02
N SER A 5 47.27 8.99 35.97
CA SER A 5 47.66 10.37 35.62
C SER A 5 46.53 11.41 35.57
N CYS A 6 45.26 11.01 35.72
CA CYS A 6 44.11 11.93 35.63
C CYS A 6 43.60 12.36 37.01
N THR A 7 43.37 13.66 37.23
CA THR A 7 42.86 14.21 38.51
C THR A 7 41.35 14.13 38.65
N ALA A 8 40.61 14.10 37.54
CA ALA A 8 39.16 13.91 37.51
C ALA A 8 38.72 13.07 36.30
N VAL A 9 37.63 12.32 36.46
CA VAL A 9 36.98 11.52 35.41
C VAL A 9 35.50 11.90 35.37
N ILE A 10 34.98 12.23 34.19
CA ILE A 10 33.55 12.46 33.98
C ILE A 10 32.99 11.21 33.33
N VAL A 11 31.97 10.61 33.93
CA VAL A 11 31.27 9.44 33.41
C VAL A 11 29.87 9.85 33.02
N LEU A 12 29.54 9.77 31.73
CA LEU A 12 28.19 10.04 31.25
C LEU A 12 27.40 8.72 31.27
N MET A 13 26.36 8.66 32.10
CA MET A 13 25.46 7.50 32.16
C MET A 13 24.48 7.61 31.00
N CYS A 14 24.62 6.81 29.94
CA CYS A 14 23.79 6.94 28.74
C CYS A 14 22.82 5.76 28.61
N GLY A 15 21.58 6.03 28.17
CA GLY A 15 20.58 4.98 27.94
C GLY A 15 19.14 5.47 28.12
N LEU A 16 18.17 4.67 27.65
CA LEU A 16 16.74 4.97 27.76
C LEU A 16 16.29 5.13 29.22
N PRO A 17 15.19 5.85 29.50
CA PRO A 17 14.56 5.84 30.82
C PRO A 17 14.37 4.39 31.34
N ALA A 18 14.48 4.19 32.65
CA ALA A 18 14.38 2.88 33.31
C ALA A 18 15.47 1.83 33.02
N ALA A 19 16.47 2.09 32.16
CA ALA A 19 17.60 1.18 31.88
C ALA A 19 18.62 1.00 33.03
N GLY A 20 18.21 1.08 34.29
CA GLY A 20 19.07 0.85 35.46
C GLY A 20 20.17 1.90 35.74
N LYS A 21 20.27 2.97 34.96
CA LYS A 21 21.32 4.02 35.05
C LYS A 21 21.49 4.60 36.45
N THR A 22 20.39 5.10 37.02
CA THR A 22 20.37 5.71 38.35
C THR A 22 20.72 4.71 39.45
N THR A 23 20.27 3.46 39.32
CA THR A 23 20.62 2.38 40.26
C THR A 23 22.12 2.13 40.26
N LEU A 24 22.73 2.07 39.07
CA LEU A 24 24.17 1.90 38.92
C LEU A 24 24.96 3.10 39.48
N ALA A 25 24.52 4.33 39.17
CA ALA A 25 25.16 5.54 39.67
C ALA A 25 25.11 5.64 41.21
N LYS A 26 23.94 5.34 41.80
CA LYS A 26 23.76 5.28 43.26
C LYS A 26 24.65 4.22 43.90
N HIS A 27 24.78 3.04 43.29
CA HIS A 27 25.67 1.99 43.78
C HIS A 27 27.11 2.51 43.89
N PHE A 28 27.68 3.06 42.81
CA PHE A 28 29.04 3.61 42.83
C PHE A 28 29.24 4.72 43.87
N THR A 29 28.27 5.62 44.06
CA THR A 29 28.38 6.64 45.11
C THR A 29 28.28 6.10 46.53
N SER A 30 27.54 5.01 46.74
CA SER A 30 27.31 4.44 48.08
C SER A 30 28.43 3.51 48.55
N SER A 31 29.03 2.74 47.63
CA SER A 31 29.99 1.68 47.95
C SER A 31 31.33 1.81 47.23
N GLY A 32 31.45 2.70 46.24
CA GLY A 32 32.65 2.84 45.39
C GLY A 32 33.74 3.74 45.95
N ASN A 33 33.47 4.53 46.99
CA ASN A 33 34.44 5.47 47.56
C ASN A 33 35.62 4.75 48.21
N THR A 34 36.83 5.15 47.84
CA THR A 34 38.09 4.61 48.36
C THR A 34 39.04 5.76 48.73
N PRO A 35 40.12 5.52 49.50
CA PRO A 35 41.11 6.56 49.80
C PRO A 35 41.72 7.23 48.56
N THR A 36 41.67 6.55 47.40
CA THR A 36 42.25 7.02 46.13
C THR A 36 41.20 7.47 45.11
N ARG A 37 39.91 7.15 45.29
CA ARG A 37 38.82 7.55 44.38
C ARG A 37 37.57 8.00 45.13
N LEU A 38 37.09 9.19 44.77
CA LEU A 38 35.83 9.75 45.25
C LEU A 38 34.82 9.76 44.11
N TYR A 39 33.69 9.07 44.28
CA TYR A 39 32.57 9.04 43.35
C TYR A 39 31.47 9.98 43.82
N GLU A 40 31.02 10.85 42.91
CA GLU A 40 29.90 11.77 43.15
C GLU A 40 28.92 11.71 41.99
N ARG A 41 27.62 11.83 42.28
CA ARG A 41 26.54 11.82 41.28
C ARG A 41 25.96 13.21 41.10
N ILE A 42 25.80 13.64 39.85
CA ILE A 42 25.04 14.82 39.46
C ILE A 42 23.91 14.33 38.55
N SER A 43 22.67 14.45 39.01
CA SER A 43 21.47 13.89 38.38
C SER A 43 20.62 14.99 37.75
N PHE A 44 20.23 14.81 36.49
CA PHE A 44 19.29 15.70 35.81
C PHE A 44 17.92 15.67 36.49
N ASP A 45 17.42 14.49 36.83
CA ASP A 45 16.10 14.34 37.44
C ASP A 45 16.02 15.05 38.79
N ASP A 46 17.08 15.00 39.59
CA ASP A 46 17.14 15.70 40.89
C ASP A 46 17.10 17.23 40.71
N LEU A 47 17.72 17.75 39.63
CA LEU A 47 17.71 19.18 39.28
C LEU A 47 16.35 19.62 38.75
N TYR A 48 15.76 18.79 37.90
CA TYR A 48 14.47 19.06 37.27
C TYR A 48 13.37 19.04 38.32
N GLU A 49 13.36 18.06 39.22
CA GLU A 49 12.40 17.99 40.33
C GLU A 49 12.53 19.20 41.27
N GLN A 50 13.76 19.66 41.58
CA GLN A 50 13.98 20.88 42.35
C GLN A 50 13.45 22.13 41.62
N ALA A 51 13.69 22.25 40.32
CA ALA A 51 13.26 23.41 39.52
C ALA A 51 11.73 23.45 39.35
N VAL A 52 11.10 22.30 39.13
CA VAL A 52 9.63 22.16 39.06
C VAL A 52 8.99 22.50 40.41
N ASN A 53 9.55 22.00 41.52
CA ASN A 53 9.05 22.32 42.86
C ASN A 53 9.18 23.81 43.23
N TYR A 54 10.18 24.52 42.67
CA TYR A 54 10.33 25.97 42.82
C TYR A 54 9.38 26.78 41.91
N ALA A 55 8.95 26.23 40.78
CA ALA A 55 8.07 26.88 39.80
C ALA A 55 6.57 26.62 40.05
N ALA A 56 6.22 25.63 40.88
CA ALA A 56 4.85 25.17 41.06
C ALA A 56 4.03 26.03 42.06
N GLU A 57 3.48 27.15 41.57
CA GLU A 57 2.10 27.56 41.94
C GLU A 57 1.04 26.96 40.99
N SER A 58 1.42 26.13 40.01
CA SER A 58 0.43 25.41 39.18
C SER A 58 0.84 23.96 38.91
N LYS A 59 -0.03 23.03 39.31
CA LYS A 59 0.06 21.60 39.05
C LYS A 59 -0.29 21.33 37.58
N THR A 60 0.71 21.11 36.74
CA THR A 60 0.53 20.35 35.49
C THR A 60 1.71 19.41 35.32
N SER A 61 1.44 18.12 35.09
CA SER A 61 2.42 17.04 34.92
C SER A 61 2.97 16.99 33.48
N GLU A 62 3.10 18.14 32.84
CA GLU A 62 3.48 18.25 31.43
C GLU A 62 4.93 18.74 31.33
N PHE A 63 5.71 18.13 30.43
CA PHE A 63 7.12 18.45 30.23
C PHE A 63 7.28 19.93 29.85
N ASN A 64 8.02 20.70 30.67
CA ASN A 64 8.32 22.10 30.39
C ASN A 64 9.69 22.24 29.72
N PRO A 65 9.77 22.68 28.43
CA PRO A 65 11.01 22.81 27.68
C PRO A 65 11.98 23.85 28.27
N ASP A 66 11.47 24.93 28.86
CA ASP A 66 12.29 26.03 29.39
C ASP A 66 12.99 25.61 30.70
N ILE A 67 12.26 24.90 31.57
CA ILE A 67 12.83 24.29 32.78
C ILE A 67 13.88 23.24 32.39
N TRP A 68 13.59 22.45 31.36
CA TRP A 68 14.52 21.43 30.86
C TRP A 68 15.83 22.05 30.34
N GLN A 69 15.76 23.09 29.50
CA GLN A 69 16.94 23.80 29.02
C GLN A 69 17.75 24.42 30.16
N THR A 70 17.07 25.02 31.14
CA THR A 70 17.71 25.61 32.33
C THR A 70 18.46 24.56 33.13
N CYS A 71 17.83 23.40 33.37
CA CYS A 71 18.46 22.29 34.10
C CYS A 71 19.66 21.70 33.35
N GLN A 72 19.60 21.62 32.02
CA GLN A 72 20.73 21.19 31.19
C GLN A 72 21.92 22.17 31.27
N GLN A 73 21.67 23.48 31.35
CA GLN A 73 22.73 24.47 31.57
C GLN A 73 23.32 24.36 33.00
N GLU A 74 22.45 24.22 34.00
CA GLU A 74 22.84 24.10 35.41
C GLU A 74 23.68 22.83 35.67
N MET A 75 23.39 21.72 35.00
CA MET A 75 24.22 20.50 35.07
C MET A 75 25.67 20.78 34.66
N VAL A 76 25.87 21.48 33.54
CA VAL A 76 27.20 21.83 33.04
C VAL A 76 27.91 22.73 34.05
N VAL A 77 27.21 23.71 34.63
CA VAL A 77 27.76 24.60 35.66
C VAL A 77 28.19 23.82 36.91
N ARG A 78 27.36 22.90 37.41
CA ARG A 78 27.68 22.09 38.60
C ARG A 78 28.85 21.16 38.38
N VAL A 79 28.92 20.50 37.23
CA VAL A 79 30.06 19.66 36.85
C VAL A 79 31.33 20.51 36.78
N THR A 80 31.28 21.67 36.12
CA THR A 80 32.43 22.59 36.01
C THR A 80 32.93 23.04 37.37
N LYS A 81 32.05 23.57 38.22
CA LYS A 81 32.37 24.07 39.56
C LYS A 81 32.98 22.98 40.44
N ARG A 82 32.48 21.75 40.36
CA ARG A 82 32.97 20.65 41.18
C ARG A 82 34.37 20.18 40.74
N ILE A 83 34.66 20.21 39.44
CA ILE A 83 36.01 19.97 38.89
C ILE A 83 36.99 21.05 39.36
N GLU A 84 36.58 22.33 39.35
CA GLU A 84 37.40 23.44 39.85
C GLU A 84 37.68 23.31 41.35
N GLN A 85 36.67 22.98 42.15
CA GLN A 85 36.83 22.71 43.59
C GLN A 85 37.80 21.56 43.86
N GLN A 86 37.75 20.49 43.06
CA GLN A 86 38.70 19.38 43.19
C GLN A 86 40.12 19.82 42.85
N SER A 87 40.28 20.67 41.83
CA SER A 87 41.57 21.20 41.42
C SER A 87 42.21 22.03 42.53
N ALA A 88 41.42 22.81 43.27
CA ALA A 88 41.87 23.53 44.47
C ALA A 88 42.22 22.60 45.65
N PHE A 89 41.45 21.51 45.85
CA PHE A 89 41.65 20.53 46.92
C PHE A 89 42.90 19.64 46.72
N ILE A 90 43.24 19.30 45.47
CA ILE A 90 44.42 18.47 45.16
C ILE A 90 45.74 19.15 45.56
N THR A 91 45.75 20.48 45.68
CA THR A 91 46.89 21.27 46.20
C THR A 91 47.25 20.90 47.66
N SER A 92 46.32 20.34 48.43
CA SER A 92 46.53 19.91 49.83
C SER A 92 46.54 18.39 50.04
N ASN A 93 46.03 17.59 49.10
CA ASN A 93 46.05 16.12 49.17
C ASN A 93 46.16 15.45 47.77
N PRO A 94 47.37 15.09 47.30
CA PRO A 94 47.63 14.77 45.89
C PRO A 94 47.23 13.36 45.43
N MET A 95 46.62 12.54 46.30
CA MET A 95 46.41 11.09 46.05
C MET A 95 44.95 10.69 45.73
N GLN A 96 43.99 11.63 45.68
CA GLN A 96 42.56 11.32 45.49
C GLN A 96 42.02 11.81 44.14
N GLN A 97 41.58 10.87 43.29
CA GLN A 97 40.95 11.11 41.99
C GLN A 97 39.42 11.28 42.15
N LEU A 98 38.85 12.30 41.52
CA LEU A 98 37.39 12.50 41.48
C LEU A 98 36.77 11.76 40.28
N VAL A 99 35.65 11.06 40.48
CA VAL A 99 34.83 10.44 39.44
C VAL A 99 33.42 11.03 39.53
N LEU A 100 33.06 11.88 38.56
CA LEU A 100 31.74 12.50 38.47
C LEU A 100 30.83 11.67 37.55
N LEU A 101 29.84 11.03 38.15
CA LEU A 101 28.78 10.29 37.47
C LEU A 101 27.67 11.28 37.10
N VAL A 102 27.59 11.63 35.83
CA VAL A 102 26.56 12.53 35.29
C VAL A 102 25.41 11.67 34.82
N ASP A 103 24.29 11.73 35.54
CA ASP A 103 23.12 10.85 35.40
C ASP A 103 21.99 11.59 34.66
N ASP A 104 21.81 11.26 33.39
CA ASP A 104 20.77 11.78 32.49
C ASP A 104 20.54 10.74 31.36
N ASN A 105 19.58 10.94 30.47
CA ASN A 105 19.33 10.03 29.35
C ASN A 105 20.34 10.21 28.20
N PHE A 106 20.92 11.41 28.05
CA PHE A 106 21.92 11.75 27.02
C PHE A 106 21.57 11.26 25.60
N GLN A 107 20.29 11.28 25.22
CA GLN A 107 19.83 10.74 23.93
C GLN A 107 20.47 11.46 22.73
N TYR A 108 20.54 12.79 22.82
CA TYR A 108 21.12 13.61 21.75
C TYR A 108 22.65 13.65 21.78
N GLN A 109 23.27 13.50 20.61
CA GLN A 109 24.72 13.59 20.45
C GLN A 109 25.25 14.98 20.84
N SER A 110 24.47 16.04 20.63
CA SER A 110 24.80 17.41 21.02
C SER A 110 25.05 17.55 22.53
N LEU A 111 24.26 16.87 23.37
CA LEU A 111 24.44 16.86 24.83
C LEU A 111 25.74 16.17 25.22
N ARG A 112 26.07 15.03 24.59
CA ARG A 112 27.33 14.30 24.84
C ARG A 112 28.54 15.12 24.39
N LYS A 113 28.48 15.75 23.21
CA LYS A 113 29.53 16.66 22.69
C LYS A 113 29.78 17.83 23.64
N ARG A 114 28.74 18.37 24.27
CA ARG A 114 28.87 19.47 25.24
C ARG A 114 29.77 19.12 26.43
N PHE A 115 29.60 17.94 27.02
CA PHE A 115 30.47 17.47 28.11
C PHE A 115 31.86 17.07 27.61
N PHE A 116 31.98 16.63 26.35
CA PHE A 116 33.27 16.41 25.70
C PHE A 116 34.10 17.70 25.56
N HIS A 117 33.48 18.77 25.06
CA HIS A 117 34.11 20.09 24.98
C HIS A 117 34.46 20.64 26.36
N LEU A 118 33.58 20.47 27.36
CA LEU A 118 33.86 20.88 28.73
C LEU A 118 35.13 20.22 29.29
N ALA A 119 35.27 18.90 29.13
CA ALA A 119 36.48 18.20 29.57
C ALA A 119 37.74 18.66 28.83
N ALA A 120 37.63 18.90 27.51
CA ALA A 120 38.71 19.42 26.70
C ALA A 120 39.16 20.82 27.17
N ASP A 121 38.22 21.73 27.39
CA ASP A 121 38.49 23.11 27.82
C ASP A 121 39.09 23.17 29.22
N CYS A 122 38.58 22.38 30.16
CA CYS A 122 39.13 22.26 31.50
C CYS A 122 40.54 21.63 31.51
N SER A 123 40.82 20.69 30.59
CA SER A 123 42.16 20.10 30.46
C SER A 123 43.20 21.05 29.83
N GLN A 124 42.75 22.03 29.02
CA GLN A 124 43.60 23.02 28.35
C GLN A 124 43.77 24.32 29.15
N GLY A 125 43.18 24.43 30.36
CA GLY A 125 43.32 25.62 31.22
C GLY A 125 42.60 26.87 30.72
N LYS A 126 41.54 26.71 29.91
CA LYS A 126 40.76 27.83 29.34
C LYS A 126 39.69 28.39 30.29
N THR A 127 39.50 27.81 31.48
CA THR A 127 38.60 28.31 32.51
C THR A 127 39.32 29.25 33.48
N THR A 128 38.59 30.13 34.17
CA THR A 128 39.12 31.22 35.01
C THR A 128 39.89 30.80 36.28
N ALA A 129 40.16 29.51 36.46
CA ALA A 129 40.86 28.96 37.62
C ALA A 129 42.38 28.94 37.41
N SER A 130 43.15 29.43 38.38
CA SER A 130 44.61 29.63 38.31
C SER A 130 45.46 28.35 38.33
N VAL A 131 44.84 27.16 38.29
CA VAL A 131 45.53 25.86 38.28
C VAL A 131 44.73 24.89 37.38
N ALA A 132 45.32 24.45 36.26
CA ALA A 132 44.70 23.49 35.37
C ALA A 132 44.79 22.05 35.94
N PRO A 133 43.69 21.26 35.97
CA PRO A 133 43.73 19.86 36.39
C PRO A 133 44.62 19.01 35.47
N ARG A 134 45.43 18.11 36.04
CA ARG A 134 46.23 17.14 35.26
C ARG A 134 45.28 16.08 34.67
N GLY A 135 44.79 16.33 33.47
CA GLY A 135 44.04 15.37 32.63
C GLY A 135 42.62 15.06 33.10
N ILE A 136 41.64 15.18 32.19
CA ILE A 136 40.25 14.76 32.39
C ILE A 136 39.94 13.65 31.39
N LEU A 137 39.40 12.53 31.87
CA LEU A 137 38.95 11.42 31.03
C LEU A 137 37.42 11.40 30.98
N ILE A 138 36.84 11.20 29.79
CA ILE A 138 35.41 10.91 29.64
C ILE A 138 35.21 9.43 29.35
N ALA A 139 34.36 8.78 30.14
CA ALA A 139 33.88 7.44 29.87
C ALA A 139 32.37 7.46 29.64
N VAL A 140 31.90 6.80 28.57
CA VAL A 140 30.48 6.61 28.30
C VAL A 140 30.12 5.19 28.76
N LEU A 141 29.24 5.08 29.74
CA LEU A 141 28.70 3.80 30.19
C LEU A 141 27.28 3.66 29.64
N ILE A 142 27.10 2.68 28.76
CA ILE A 142 25.80 2.25 28.26
C ILE A 142 25.36 1.12 29.19
N ALA A 143 24.32 1.37 29.98
CA ALA A 143 23.69 0.31 30.76
C ALA A 143 22.87 -0.55 29.78
N LEU A 144 23.44 -1.69 29.40
CA LEU A 144 22.69 -2.79 28.80
C LEU A 144 22.13 -3.61 29.96
N ASP A 145 20.84 -3.91 29.94
CA ASP A 145 20.19 -4.70 30.98
C ASP A 145 20.98 -6.00 31.24
N SER A 146 21.12 -6.34 32.52
CA SER A 146 21.73 -7.61 32.93
C SER A 146 20.75 -8.74 32.60
N PHE A 147 20.93 -9.40 31.45
CA PHE A 147 20.13 -10.56 31.09
C PHE A 147 20.70 -11.82 31.76
N SER A 148 19.85 -12.55 32.47
CA SER A 148 20.18 -13.85 33.08
C SER A 148 20.61 -14.87 32.01
N PRO A 149 21.62 -15.71 32.26
CA PRO A 149 21.90 -16.85 31.41
C PRO A 149 20.85 -17.94 31.72
N ASP A 150 20.12 -18.33 30.68
CA ASP A 150 19.52 -19.65 30.43
C ASP A 150 18.12 -19.47 29.82
N ASP A 151 18.08 -18.94 28.58
CA ASP A 151 17.04 -19.19 27.56
C ASP A 151 16.99 -18.12 26.44
N ARG A 152 18.11 -17.78 25.80
CA ARG A 152 18.07 -16.88 24.62
C ARG A 152 17.90 -17.63 23.30
N ALA A 153 17.04 -17.13 22.42
CA ALA A 153 16.99 -17.57 21.03
C ALA A 153 18.32 -17.18 20.34
N LEU A 154 18.92 -18.11 19.58
CA LEU A 154 20.19 -17.90 18.91
C LEU A 154 20.01 -17.98 17.39
N PHE A 155 20.54 -17.00 16.67
CA PHE A 155 20.69 -17.01 15.23
C PHE A 155 22.04 -17.65 14.87
N ALA A 156 22.01 -18.72 14.07
CA ALA A 156 23.21 -19.41 13.61
C ALA A 156 23.64 -18.87 12.25
N LEU A 157 24.70 -18.06 12.24
CA LEU A 157 25.31 -17.51 11.03
C LEU A 157 26.40 -18.45 10.51
N SER A 158 26.21 -19.02 9.32
CA SER A 158 27.23 -19.87 8.68
C SER A 158 28.54 -19.09 8.46
N LYS A 159 29.68 -19.72 8.77
CA LYS A 159 31.01 -19.20 8.44
C LYS A 159 31.30 -19.18 6.94
N GLU A 160 30.47 -19.82 6.12
CA GLU A 160 30.57 -19.75 4.67
C GLU A 160 29.97 -18.45 4.11
N HIS A 161 28.88 -17.96 4.73
CA HIS A 161 28.09 -16.82 4.24
C HIS A 161 28.06 -15.64 5.24
N TRP A 162 29.02 -15.58 6.18
CA TRP A 162 28.97 -14.63 7.28
C TRP A 162 29.09 -13.16 6.82
N ASN A 163 29.78 -12.92 5.71
CA ASN A 163 29.96 -11.60 5.10
C ASN A 163 29.00 -11.35 3.92
N SER A 164 28.02 -12.22 3.71
CA SER A 164 26.98 -12.05 2.70
C SER A 164 25.95 -11.02 3.14
N SER A 165 25.24 -10.44 2.17
CA SER A 165 24.10 -9.56 2.42
C SER A 165 22.83 -10.39 2.66
N PHE A 166 22.00 -9.94 3.60
CA PHE A 166 20.73 -10.54 3.99
C PHE A 166 19.62 -9.50 3.85
N VAL A 167 18.40 -9.97 3.64
CA VAL A 167 17.17 -9.16 3.64
C VAL A 167 16.24 -9.64 4.74
N VAL A 168 15.64 -8.70 5.46
CA VAL A 168 14.56 -8.97 6.41
C VAL A 168 13.22 -8.68 5.74
N TYR A 169 12.29 -9.62 5.82
CA TYR A 169 10.95 -9.46 5.26
C TYR A 169 9.88 -10.17 6.10
N PRO A 170 8.62 -9.71 6.09
CA PRO A 170 7.52 -10.38 6.76
C PRO A 170 7.12 -11.63 5.98
N THR A 171 6.73 -12.70 6.68
CA THR A 171 6.34 -13.97 6.05
C THR A 171 4.89 -14.34 6.32
N VAL A 172 4.31 -15.01 5.33
CA VAL A 172 3.01 -15.68 5.41
C VAL A 172 3.19 -17.00 6.18
N ALA A 173 2.47 -17.19 7.29
CA ALA A 173 2.54 -18.44 8.05
C ALA A 173 1.18 -19.14 8.20
N LYS A 174 1.27 -20.46 8.36
CA LYS A 174 0.17 -21.44 8.46
C LYS A 174 -0.75 -21.26 9.68
N HIS A 175 -0.39 -20.38 10.63
CA HIS A 175 -1.10 -20.16 11.88
C HIS A 175 -1.27 -18.65 12.16
N ALA A 176 -2.42 -18.09 11.82
CA ALA A 176 -3.02 -17.07 12.67
C ALA A 176 -3.40 -17.76 13.99
N ALA A 177 -2.90 -17.23 15.11
CA ALA A 177 -2.87 -17.81 16.46
C ALA A 177 -4.16 -18.52 16.97
N PRO A 178 -4.07 -19.39 18.01
CA PRO A 178 -5.25 -19.97 18.66
C PRO A 178 -6.21 -18.87 19.17
N VAL A 179 -7.52 -19.18 19.14
CA VAL A 179 -8.59 -18.29 19.59
C VAL A 179 -8.54 -18.15 21.11
N GLU A 180 -8.01 -17.04 21.62
CA GLU A 180 -8.41 -16.54 22.95
C GLU A 180 -8.72 -15.05 22.84
N TYR A 181 -10.02 -14.77 22.73
CA TYR A 181 -10.70 -13.46 22.74
C TYR A 181 -10.77 -12.66 21.43
N GLY A 182 -11.87 -12.91 20.70
CA GLY A 182 -12.76 -11.88 20.15
C GLY A 182 -12.17 -10.83 19.19
N MET A 183 -12.43 -11.03 17.90
CA MET A 183 -12.41 -10.05 16.81
C MET A 183 -11.04 -9.43 16.50
N GLU A 184 -10.27 -10.14 15.66
CA GLU A 184 -9.44 -9.63 14.54
C GLU A 184 -8.48 -10.75 14.11
N ARG A 185 -8.96 -11.67 13.27
CA ARG A 185 -8.08 -12.56 12.50
C ARG A 185 -7.93 -11.96 11.12
N GLY A 186 -6.91 -11.14 10.95
CA GLY A 186 -6.39 -10.72 9.65
C GLY A 186 -4.87 -10.80 9.75
N GLY A 187 -4.19 -11.22 8.68
CA GLY A 187 -2.75 -11.13 8.63
C GLY A 187 -2.34 -9.70 8.97
N ILE A 188 -1.54 -9.52 10.02
CA ILE A 188 -0.87 -8.24 10.24
C ILE A 188 0.29 -8.21 9.28
N LEU A 189 0.04 -7.66 8.09
CA LEU A 189 1.09 -7.07 7.27
C LEU A 189 1.49 -5.79 8.01
N LEU A 190 2.46 -5.90 8.92
CA LEU A 190 3.14 -4.72 9.41
C LEU A 190 3.82 -4.07 8.19
N GLU A 191 3.68 -2.76 8.05
CA GLU A 191 4.55 -1.96 7.18
C GLU A 191 5.99 -2.07 7.71
N THR A 192 6.67 -3.17 7.39
CA THR A 192 8.09 -3.32 7.65
C THR A 192 8.84 -2.80 6.45
N ASN A 193 9.80 -1.93 6.70
CA ASN A 193 10.76 -1.57 5.67
C ASN A 193 11.62 -2.80 5.39
N ASP A 194 11.61 -3.30 4.16
CA ASP A 194 12.59 -4.29 3.72
C ASP A 194 13.98 -3.67 3.89
N PHE A 195 14.75 -4.21 4.84
CA PHE A 195 16.09 -3.74 5.12
C PHE A 195 17.09 -4.81 4.78
N THR A 196 18.19 -4.36 4.18
CA THR A 196 19.34 -5.18 3.87
C THR A 196 20.46 -4.93 4.86
N PHE A 197 21.20 -5.97 5.18
CA PHE A 197 22.32 -5.89 6.10
C PHE A 197 23.36 -6.97 5.83
N HIS A 198 24.57 -6.75 6.30
CA HIS A 198 25.62 -7.76 6.31
C HIS A 198 26.36 -7.73 7.66
N PHE A 199 27.25 -8.70 7.88
CA PHE A 199 28.16 -8.67 9.02
C PHE A 199 29.60 -8.46 8.58
N GLU A 200 30.34 -7.69 9.38
CA GLU A 200 31.79 -7.57 9.30
C GLU A 200 32.44 -8.06 10.60
N MET A 201 33.64 -8.63 10.50
CA MET A 201 34.35 -9.09 11.69
C MET A 201 35.05 -7.88 12.32
N SER A 202 34.92 -7.71 13.64
CA SER A 202 35.65 -6.66 14.34
C SER A 202 37.15 -6.91 14.28
N SER A 203 37.96 -5.85 14.36
CA SER A 203 39.43 -5.94 14.29
C SER A 203 40.09 -6.80 15.38
N ASN A 204 39.35 -7.12 16.44
CA ASN A 204 39.79 -8.02 17.51
C ASN A 204 39.18 -9.43 17.43
N GLU A 205 38.42 -9.74 16.37
CA GLU A 205 37.76 -11.04 16.11
C GLU A 205 36.82 -11.54 17.22
N GLN A 206 36.36 -10.66 18.11
CA GLN A 206 35.47 -11.02 19.22
C GLN A 206 34.00 -10.63 19.00
N HIS A 207 33.73 -9.79 18.01
CA HIS A 207 32.40 -9.27 17.72
C HIS A 207 32.13 -9.29 16.23
N LEU A 208 30.88 -9.53 15.87
CA LEU A 208 30.40 -9.19 14.55
C LEU A 208 29.85 -7.77 14.60
N LEU A 209 30.26 -6.97 13.63
CA LEU A 209 29.70 -5.67 13.35
C LEU A 209 28.50 -5.91 12.44
N PHE A 210 27.31 -5.71 12.99
CA PHE A 210 26.12 -5.64 12.17
C PHE A 210 26.14 -4.34 11.40
N ILE A 211 25.95 -4.39 10.09
CA ILE A 211 25.97 -3.23 9.22
C ILE A 211 24.69 -3.19 8.40
N GLN A 212 23.90 -2.13 8.59
CA GLN A 212 22.73 -1.90 7.77
C GLN A 212 23.17 -1.31 6.42
N GLU A 213 22.79 -1.97 5.34
CA GLU A 213 23.04 -1.51 3.98
C GLU A 213 21.90 -0.57 3.57
N TYR A 214 22.20 0.73 3.43
CA TYR A 214 21.27 1.69 2.84
C TYR A 214 21.43 1.69 1.31
N HIS A 215 20.57 0.94 0.62
CA HIS A 215 20.51 0.97 -0.85
C HIS A 215 19.58 2.07 -1.40
N TYR A 216 19.05 2.96 -0.54
CA TYR A 216 18.18 4.06 -0.96
C TYR A 216 18.21 5.26 0.00
N ALA A 217 18.01 6.46 -0.55
CA ALA A 217 17.58 7.65 0.17
C ALA A 217 16.37 8.26 -0.58
N SER A 218 15.23 8.41 0.10
CA SER A 218 14.08 9.15 -0.45
C SER A 218 14.13 10.58 0.07
N LEU A 219 14.44 11.54 -0.80
CA LEU A 219 14.30 12.96 -0.48
C LEU A 219 12.81 13.28 -0.52
N ARG A 220 12.22 13.68 0.62
CA ARG A 220 10.81 14.05 0.69
C ARG A 220 10.60 15.46 0.15
N GLU A 221 11.65 16.29 0.16
CA GLU A 221 11.62 17.65 -0.38
C GLU A 221 12.91 18.02 -1.12
N ASN A 222 12.83 19.01 -2.04
CA ASN A 222 13.99 19.56 -2.78
C ASN A 222 14.90 20.45 -1.89
N SER A 223 15.08 20.13 -0.61
CA SER A 223 15.94 20.92 0.26
C SER A 223 17.38 20.41 0.17
N ASN A 224 18.32 21.34 -0.07
CA ASN A 224 19.75 21.03 0.00
C ASN A 224 20.16 20.55 1.40
N GLU A 225 19.35 20.80 2.43
CA GLU A 225 19.57 20.34 3.80
C GLU A 225 19.33 18.84 3.97
N GLU A 226 18.33 18.23 3.33
CA GLU A 226 18.14 16.77 3.35
C GLU A 226 19.28 16.04 2.60
N LEU A 227 19.75 16.61 1.48
CA LEU A 227 20.93 16.11 0.77
C LEU A 227 22.19 16.24 1.62
N GLN A 228 22.38 17.37 2.29
CA GLN A 228 23.50 17.59 3.20
C GLN A 228 23.41 16.63 4.39
N GLN A 229 22.21 16.33 4.90
CA GLN A 229 22.00 15.39 5.99
C GLN A 229 22.26 13.94 5.55
N VAL A 230 21.80 13.53 4.37
CA VAL A 230 22.17 12.23 3.77
C VAL A 230 23.68 12.13 3.59
N VAL A 231 24.36 13.19 3.15
CA VAL A 231 25.82 13.21 2.96
C VAL A 231 26.59 13.22 4.30
N ASP A 232 26.14 14.01 5.26
CA ASP A 232 26.75 14.13 6.59
C ASP A 232 26.51 12.88 7.45
N ASP A 233 25.37 12.19 7.24
CA ASP A 233 25.05 10.89 7.84
C ASP A 233 25.65 9.70 7.05
N SER A 234 26.06 9.89 5.78
CA SER A 234 26.63 8.85 4.90
C SER A 234 28.16 8.82 4.86
N GLN A 235 28.83 9.21 5.94
CA GLN A 235 30.08 8.53 6.25
C GLN A 235 29.76 7.06 6.58
N TRP A 236 29.73 6.22 5.55
CA TRP A 236 29.48 4.77 5.54
C TRP A 236 29.93 4.04 6.82
N PRO A 237 29.24 2.98 7.30
CA PRO A 237 27.98 2.37 6.88
C PRO A 237 26.85 2.52 7.93
N GLY A 238 25.64 2.12 7.55
CA GLY A 238 24.43 2.23 8.36
C GLY A 238 24.54 1.57 9.73
N TYR A 239 23.88 2.17 10.72
CA TYR A 239 23.70 1.70 12.10
C TYR A 239 24.60 0.51 12.52
N ILE A 240 25.84 0.80 12.91
CA ILE A 240 26.77 -0.23 13.39
C ILE A 240 26.38 -0.62 14.82
N THR A 241 25.76 -1.79 14.99
CA THR A 241 25.62 -2.44 16.30
C THR A 241 26.65 -3.54 16.44
N LYS A 242 27.36 -3.55 17.57
CA LYS A 242 28.25 -4.66 17.92
C LYS A 242 27.43 -5.80 18.46
N VAL A 243 27.63 -6.97 17.86
CA VAL A 243 26.90 -8.18 18.19
C VAL A 243 27.90 -9.21 18.74
N PRO A 244 27.73 -9.67 19.99
CA PRO A 244 28.63 -10.65 20.59
C PRO A 244 28.42 -12.02 19.95
N ILE A 245 29.53 -12.71 19.66
CA ILE A 245 29.50 -14.13 19.31
C ILE A 245 29.28 -14.90 20.62
N TYR A 246 28.12 -15.53 20.77
CA TYR A 246 27.75 -16.25 21.98
C TYR A 246 28.35 -17.65 22.03
N ILE A 247 28.27 -18.38 20.91
CA ILE A 247 28.94 -19.67 20.71
C ILE A 247 29.59 -19.62 19.33
N GLU A 248 30.81 -20.13 19.22
CA GLU A 248 31.48 -20.33 17.94
C GLU A 248 31.74 -21.82 17.73
N THR A 249 31.40 -22.30 16.54
CA THR A 249 31.69 -23.67 16.10
C THR A 249 32.61 -23.62 14.88
N ASN A 250 33.03 -24.79 14.39
CA ASN A 250 33.83 -24.87 13.17
C ASN A 250 33.07 -24.34 11.93
N THR A 251 31.75 -24.36 11.95
CA THR A 251 30.91 -24.06 10.78
C THR A 251 30.00 -22.84 10.95
N ALA A 252 29.80 -22.33 12.16
CA ALA A 252 28.87 -21.22 12.40
C ALA A 252 29.21 -20.37 13.64
N TYR A 253 28.79 -19.10 13.60
CA TYR A 253 28.69 -18.17 14.72
C TYR A 253 27.25 -18.17 15.25
N TYR A 254 27.07 -18.35 16.55
CA TYR A 254 25.76 -18.27 17.20
C TYR A 254 25.64 -16.93 17.90
N ILE A 255 24.58 -16.22 17.53
CA ILE A 255 24.36 -14.83 17.87
C ILE A 255 23.04 -14.70 18.63
N PRO A 256 22.93 -13.89 19.69
CA PRO A 256 21.65 -13.66 20.37
C PRO A 256 20.63 -12.96 19.44
N THR A 257 19.47 -13.59 19.21
CA THR A 257 18.43 -13.08 18.28
C THR A 257 17.70 -11.84 18.82
N ASP A 258 17.66 -11.69 20.14
CA ASP A 258 17.10 -10.54 20.88
C ASP A 258 17.71 -9.21 20.43
N LEU A 259 18.97 -9.21 19.98
CA LEU A 259 19.62 -7.99 19.48
C LEU A 259 19.07 -7.53 18.13
N PHE A 260 18.62 -8.44 17.26
CA PHE A 260 17.94 -8.05 16.02
C PHE A 260 16.55 -7.51 16.35
N LEU A 261 15.85 -8.09 17.33
CA LEU A 261 14.51 -7.65 17.66
C LEU A 261 14.49 -6.28 18.40
N ALA A 262 15.41 -6.07 19.34
CA ALA A 262 15.50 -4.86 20.15
C ALA A 262 15.97 -3.60 19.40
N ASN A 263 16.71 -3.76 18.30
CA ASN A 263 17.21 -2.64 17.50
C ASN A 263 16.22 -2.16 16.42
N GLY A 264 14.96 -2.58 16.49
CA GLY A 264 13.90 -2.02 15.63
C GLY A 264 13.80 -2.65 14.24
N PHE A 265 14.45 -3.79 13.99
CA PHE A 265 14.44 -4.46 12.68
C PHE A 265 13.06 -4.95 12.22
N PHE A 266 12.07 -4.95 13.14
CA PHE A 266 10.76 -5.56 12.95
C PHE A 266 9.60 -4.66 13.43
N VAL A 267 9.89 -3.42 13.81
CA VAL A 267 9.00 -2.58 14.64
C VAL A 267 8.20 -1.63 13.76
N SER A 268 6.88 -1.83 13.70
CA SER A 268 5.93 -0.86 13.16
C SER A 268 5.76 0.34 14.11
N SER A 269 5.47 1.51 13.55
CA SER A 269 5.15 2.73 14.31
C SER A 269 3.87 2.64 15.15
N LYS A 270 3.09 1.56 15.01
CA LYS A 270 1.81 1.32 15.69
C LYS A 270 1.87 0.46 16.97
N LEU A 271 3.06 0.02 17.39
CA LEU A 271 3.22 -0.80 18.60
C LEU A 271 3.01 0.05 19.86
N SER A 272 2.21 -0.45 20.82
CA SER A 272 1.97 0.21 22.11
C SER A 272 3.12 -0.01 23.10
N SER A 273 3.77 -1.18 23.03
CA SER A 273 5.01 -1.48 23.72
C SER A 273 6.13 -1.81 22.73
N ARG A 274 7.37 -1.51 23.13
CA ARG A 274 8.58 -2.02 22.45
C ARG A 274 8.97 -3.41 22.95
N ASP A 275 8.24 -3.94 23.93
CA ASP A 275 8.45 -5.26 24.49
C ASP A 275 7.89 -6.32 23.55
N PHE A 276 8.67 -7.38 23.33
CA PHE A 276 8.32 -8.51 22.50
C PHE A 276 8.85 -9.79 23.15
N SER A 277 8.22 -10.92 22.83
CA SER A 277 8.66 -12.24 23.27
C SER A 277 8.97 -13.13 22.06
N PRO A 278 10.21 -13.62 21.88
CA PRO A 278 10.53 -14.56 20.81
C PRO A 278 9.96 -15.95 21.12
N ILE A 279 9.22 -16.53 20.16
CA ILE A 279 8.62 -17.86 20.29
C ILE A 279 9.56 -18.91 19.69
N LYS A 280 10.39 -19.51 20.55
CA LYS A 280 11.42 -20.47 20.11
C LYS A 280 10.90 -21.72 19.42
N THR A 281 9.76 -22.24 19.86
CA THR A 281 9.22 -23.53 19.37
C THR A 281 8.63 -23.45 17.97
N GLN A 282 8.46 -22.24 17.43
CA GLN A 282 7.85 -22.02 16.12
C GLN A 282 8.86 -21.59 15.06
N SER A 283 10.05 -21.10 15.44
CA SER A 283 11.10 -20.72 14.48
C SER A 283 11.63 -21.91 13.68
N GLU A 284 11.77 -21.71 12.36
CA GLU A 284 12.25 -22.70 11.41
C GLU A 284 13.45 -22.15 10.63
N SER A 285 14.36 -23.03 10.21
CA SER A 285 15.53 -22.65 9.40
C SER A 285 15.62 -23.50 8.15
N PHE A 286 15.86 -22.83 7.03
CA PHE A 286 16.01 -23.42 5.70
C PHE A 286 17.38 -23.06 5.12
N THR A 287 17.68 -23.62 3.95
CA THR A 287 18.97 -23.38 3.28
C THR A 287 19.19 -21.91 2.92
N ARG A 288 18.12 -21.16 2.58
CA ARG A 288 18.23 -19.76 2.13
C ARG A 288 17.62 -18.73 3.08
N ASN A 289 16.86 -19.15 4.09
CA ASN A 289 16.27 -18.22 5.05
C ASN A 289 16.00 -18.89 6.40
N THR A 290 15.93 -18.08 7.45
CA THR A 290 15.44 -18.47 8.76
C THR A 290 14.19 -17.67 9.08
N MET A 291 13.14 -18.33 9.55
CA MET A 291 11.91 -17.72 10.03
C MET A 291 11.96 -17.54 11.55
N LEU A 292 11.53 -16.37 12.01
CA LEU A 292 11.50 -15.93 13.40
C LEU A 292 10.06 -15.55 13.75
N TYR A 293 9.57 -16.11 14.86
CA TYR A 293 8.21 -15.91 15.36
C TYR A 293 8.28 -15.06 16.63
N VAL A 294 7.51 -13.98 16.66
CA VAL A 294 7.59 -12.96 17.70
C VAL A 294 6.19 -12.58 18.14
N GLU A 295 5.95 -12.50 19.44
CA GLU A 295 4.73 -11.94 20.01
C GLU A 295 4.96 -10.49 20.46
N TYR A 296 4.08 -9.59 20.02
CA TYR A 296 4.04 -8.18 20.41
C TYR A 296 2.80 -7.90 21.26
N GLU A 297 2.93 -6.95 22.18
CA GLU A 297 1.79 -6.36 22.89
C GLU A 297 1.35 -5.09 22.15
N LEU A 298 0.09 -5.07 21.70
CA LEU A 298 -0.61 -3.90 21.16
C LEU A 298 -1.61 -3.37 22.18
N ASP A 299 -2.10 -2.14 21.98
CA ASP A 299 -3.21 -1.57 22.77
C ASP A 299 -4.48 -2.44 22.70
N SER A 300 -4.62 -3.23 21.63
CA SER A 300 -5.73 -4.14 21.37
C SER A 300 -5.50 -5.58 21.87
N GLY A 301 -4.30 -5.93 22.35
CA GLY A 301 -3.95 -7.28 22.81
C GLY A 301 -2.65 -7.83 22.23
N MET A 302 -2.38 -9.11 22.47
CA MET A 302 -1.18 -9.78 21.98
C MET A 302 -1.32 -10.19 20.51
N VAL A 303 -0.28 -9.94 19.71
CA VAL A 303 -0.23 -10.34 18.30
C VAL A 303 1.08 -11.07 18.00
N GLY A 304 0.98 -12.28 17.44
CA GLY A 304 2.09 -12.99 16.82
C GLY A 304 2.40 -12.49 15.41
N VAL A 305 3.67 -12.23 15.12
CA VAL A 305 4.19 -11.78 13.83
C VAL A 305 5.38 -12.63 13.43
N ASN A 306 5.45 -12.96 12.14
CA ASN A 306 6.48 -13.83 11.58
C ASN A 306 7.32 -13.09 10.56
N PHE A 307 8.63 -13.21 10.71
CA PHE A 307 9.59 -12.60 9.81
C PHE A 307 10.60 -13.62 9.33
N ALA A 308 11.16 -13.40 8.16
CA ALA A 308 12.30 -14.15 7.68
C ALA A 308 13.51 -13.26 7.48
N ILE A 309 14.66 -13.85 7.74
CA ILE A 309 15.97 -13.35 7.31
C ILE A 309 16.40 -14.22 6.13
N GLY A 310 16.38 -13.64 4.94
CA GLY A 310 16.74 -14.30 3.68
C GLY A 310 18.15 -13.93 3.21
N LEU A 311 18.89 -14.90 2.69
CA LEU A 311 20.19 -14.71 2.06
C LEU A 311 20.03 -14.13 0.64
N LEU A 312 20.63 -12.97 0.38
CA LEU A 312 20.62 -12.36 -0.94
C LEU A 312 21.58 -13.08 -1.90
N PRO A 313 21.29 -13.07 -3.23
CA PRO A 313 22.20 -13.64 -4.22
C PRO A 313 23.58 -12.98 -4.18
N GLU A 314 24.66 -13.75 -4.32
CA GLU A 314 26.01 -13.18 -4.45
C GLU A 314 26.18 -12.39 -5.76
N GLN A 315 25.63 -12.93 -6.86
CA GLN A 315 25.63 -12.25 -8.15
C GLN A 315 24.37 -11.42 -8.32
N VAL A 316 24.54 -10.09 -8.29
CA VAL A 316 23.48 -9.12 -8.51
C VAL A 316 22.93 -9.26 -9.95
N MET A 317 21.61 -9.39 -10.09
CA MET A 317 20.95 -9.43 -11.40
C MET A 317 21.18 -8.12 -12.19
N PRO A 318 21.47 -8.20 -13.50
CA PRO A 318 21.47 -7.04 -14.38
C PRO A 318 20.14 -6.26 -14.33
N GLN A 319 20.24 -4.99 -13.94
CA GLN A 319 19.12 -4.06 -13.82
C GLN A 319 18.51 -3.75 -15.21
N ARG A 320 17.18 -3.71 -15.28
CA ARG A 320 16.44 -3.28 -16.47
C ARG A 320 15.70 -1.99 -16.18
N VAL A 321 15.89 -0.98 -17.02
CA VAL A 321 15.27 0.35 -16.87
C VAL A 321 13.77 0.25 -17.10
N ALA A 322 13.00 1.07 -16.40
CA ALA A 322 11.56 1.21 -16.59
C ALA A 322 11.23 2.12 -17.80
N ASP A 323 10.11 1.82 -18.45
CA ASP A 323 9.48 2.67 -19.47
C ASP A 323 8.03 2.88 -19.04
N ASP A 324 7.57 4.13 -19.00
CA ASP A 324 6.24 4.53 -18.52
C ASP A 324 5.09 4.09 -19.43
N ARG A 325 5.38 3.45 -20.56
CA ARG A 325 4.40 2.75 -21.41
C ARG A 325 4.19 1.29 -20.99
N ILE A 326 5.05 0.75 -20.12
CA ILE A 326 4.99 -0.64 -19.62
C ILE A 326 4.94 -0.64 -18.08
N GLY A 327 3.86 -1.14 -17.52
CA GLY A 327 3.57 -1.14 -16.10
C GLY A 327 4.32 -2.19 -15.34
N TYR A 328 5.49 -1.82 -14.81
CA TYR A 328 6.20 -2.61 -13.83
C TYR A 328 6.26 -1.89 -12.47
N PHE A 329 6.11 -2.65 -11.39
CA PHE A 329 6.61 -2.24 -10.09
C PHE A 329 8.09 -1.94 -10.27
N SER A 330 8.52 -0.81 -9.73
CA SER A 330 9.84 -0.31 -10.01
C SER A 330 10.38 0.46 -8.83
N LYS A 331 11.70 0.60 -8.83
CA LYS A 331 12.42 1.34 -7.81
C LYS A 331 13.39 2.29 -8.45
N ARG A 332 13.46 3.49 -7.89
CA ARG A 332 14.32 4.57 -8.38
C ARG A 332 15.69 4.50 -7.69
N TYR A 333 16.74 4.50 -8.48
CA TYR A 333 18.14 4.47 -8.06
C TYR A 333 18.80 5.80 -8.43
N THR A 334 19.62 6.32 -7.53
CA THR A 334 20.53 7.43 -7.82
C THR A 334 21.94 6.87 -7.69
N GLU A 335 22.69 6.85 -8.80
CA GLU A 335 24.10 6.45 -8.76
C GLU A 335 24.97 7.65 -8.39
N TYR A 336 25.82 7.47 -7.37
CA TYR A 336 26.80 8.44 -6.93
C TYR A 336 28.20 7.86 -7.19
N GLY A 337 29.10 8.64 -7.79
CA GLY A 337 30.48 8.18 -7.98
C GLY A 337 31.51 9.28 -8.13
N MET A 338 32.78 8.87 -8.18
CA MET A 338 33.94 9.72 -8.49
C MET A 338 34.59 9.20 -9.78
N ARG A 339 34.78 10.06 -10.79
CA ARG A 339 35.59 9.70 -11.96
C ARG A 339 37.07 9.93 -11.65
N GLY A 340 37.92 9.03 -12.13
CA GLY A 340 39.32 8.93 -11.71
C GLY A 340 40.22 10.14 -11.96
N GLN A 341 41.22 10.24 -11.07
CA GLN A 341 42.54 10.87 -11.20
C GLN A 341 42.73 12.40 -11.16
N ASP A 342 41.74 13.20 -10.80
CA ASP A 342 42.00 14.60 -10.39
C ASP A 342 41.75 14.81 -8.89
N LEU A 343 42.66 14.28 -8.07
CA LEU A 343 42.77 14.54 -6.62
C LEU A 343 43.37 15.95 -6.34
N GLY A 344 42.94 16.96 -7.10
CA GLY A 344 43.56 18.29 -7.13
C GLY A 344 42.73 19.42 -6.53
N ASP A 345 41.40 19.31 -6.51
CA ASP A 345 40.52 20.38 -6.02
C ASP A 345 39.70 19.89 -4.82
N ASP A 346 39.83 20.59 -3.69
CA ASP A 346 39.24 20.31 -2.36
C ASP A 346 37.70 20.36 -2.31
N ASN A 347 36.99 20.28 -3.44
CA ASN A 347 35.54 20.20 -3.52
C ASN A 347 35.16 18.80 -4.01
N GLY A 348 35.03 17.86 -3.07
CA GLY A 348 34.51 16.53 -3.34
C GLY A 348 33.14 16.57 -4.04
N PHE A 349 32.93 15.61 -4.95
CA PHE A 349 31.67 15.25 -5.62
C PHE A 349 31.25 16.13 -6.83
N HIS A 350 31.53 15.66 -8.06
CA HIS A 350 31.13 16.37 -9.29
C HIS A 350 30.48 15.48 -10.38
N TRP A 351 29.70 14.46 -10.05
CA TRP A 351 28.64 13.98 -10.97
C TRP A 351 27.50 13.24 -10.26
N TRP A 352 26.29 13.41 -10.81
CA TRP A 352 25.07 12.66 -10.52
C TRP A 352 24.59 12.10 -11.86
N ASP A 353 24.45 10.77 -11.99
CA ASP A 353 23.74 10.21 -13.14
C ASP A 353 22.23 10.46 -12.90
N PRO A 354 21.45 10.96 -13.89
CA PRO A 354 20.01 11.03 -13.78
C PRO A 354 19.41 9.77 -13.15
N GLN A 355 18.55 9.99 -12.16
CA GLN A 355 17.91 8.94 -11.38
C GLN A 355 17.28 7.90 -12.31
N THR A 356 17.79 6.68 -12.28
CA THR A 356 17.33 5.58 -13.12
C THR A 356 16.29 4.78 -12.35
N THR A 357 15.11 4.64 -12.93
CA THR A 357 14.09 3.73 -12.40
C THR A 357 14.28 2.36 -13.01
N VAL A 358 14.44 1.32 -12.20
CA VAL A 358 14.59 -0.06 -12.65
C VAL A 358 13.35 -0.86 -12.28
N ILE A 359 12.95 -1.78 -13.15
CA ILE A 359 11.79 -2.64 -12.94
C ILE A 359 12.10 -3.78 -11.97
N HIS A 360 11.08 -4.24 -11.26
CA HIS A 360 11.14 -5.48 -10.52
C HIS A 360 10.86 -6.66 -11.45
N ARG A 361 11.73 -7.67 -11.47
CA ARG A 361 11.53 -8.87 -12.29
C ARG A 361 12.26 -10.09 -11.73
N ARG A 362 11.83 -11.29 -12.10
CA ARG A 362 12.54 -12.54 -11.80
C ARG A 362 13.80 -12.64 -12.66
N LYS A 363 14.87 -13.22 -12.13
CA LYS A 363 16.04 -13.59 -12.92
C LYS A 363 15.73 -14.86 -13.72
N LEU A 364 15.85 -14.79 -15.05
CA LEU A 364 15.72 -15.94 -15.94
C LEU A 364 16.99 -16.11 -16.78
N GLU A 365 17.52 -17.33 -16.79
CA GLU A 365 18.70 -17.71 -17.56
C GLU A 365 18.46 -19.04 -18.27
N LEU A 366 19.05 -19.17 -19.46
CA LEU A 366 19.13 -20.45 -20.16
C LEU A 366 20.42 -21.18 -19.76
N ASP A 367 20.32 -22.49 -19.58
CA ASP A 367 21.49 -23.36 -19.53
C ASP A 367 22.10 -23.45 -20.93
N PRO A 368 23.37 -23.07 -21.12
CA PRO A 368 24.00 -23.08 -22.44
C PRO A 368 24.16 -24.48 -23.03
N THR A 369 24.07 -25.55 -22.23
CA THR A 369 24.22 -26.94 -22.68
C THR A 369 22.91 -27.58 -23.12
N THR A 370 21.83 -27.34 -22.39
CA THR A 370 20.51 -27.93 -22.67
C THR A 370 19.57 -26.98 -23.40
N ASN A 371 19.91 -25.68 -23.42
CA ASN A 371 19.05 -24.59 -23.92
C ASN A 371 17.68 -24.56 -23.22
N THR A 372 17.63 -24.98 -21.94
CA THR A 372 16.44 -24.94 -21.08
C THR A 372 16.60 -23.87 -20.01
N VAL A 373 15.49 -23.40 -19.43
CA VAL A 373 15.55 -22.48 -18.27
C VAL A 373 16.24 -23.18 -17.09
N LYS A 374 17.25 -22.53 -16.49
CA LYS A 374 17.98 -23.06 -15.33
C LYS A 374 17.08 -23.18 -14.11
N ASP A 375 16.41 -22.07 -13.77
CA ASP A 375 15.55 -21.94 -12.59
C ASP A 375 14.15 -21.47 -13.02
N PRO A 376 13.22 -22.39 -13.35
CA PRO A 376 11.85 -22.04 -13.67
C PRO A 376 11.11 -21.39 -12.50
N ILE A 377 10.30 -20.38 -12.79
CA ILE A 377 9.38 -19.75 -11.84
C ILE A 377 8.28 -20.76 -11.49
N THR A 378 8.49 -21.48 -10.40
CA THR A 378 7.58 -22.55 -9.96
C THR A 378 6.71 -22.03 -8.82
N TYR A 379 5.39 -22.14 -8.98
CA TYR A 379 4.40 -21.84 -7.93
C TYR A 379 3.84 -23.15 -7.36
N TYR A 380 3.93 -23.30 -6.04
CA TYR A 380 3.41 -24.46 -5.32
C TYR A 380 2.02 -24.14 -4.80
N ILE A 381 1.02 -24.89 -5.24
CA ILE A 381 -0.36 -24.72 -4.79
C ILE A 381 -0.47 -25.39 -3.41
N ASP A 382 -0.54 -24.58 -2.36
CA ASP A 382 -0.50 -25.06 -0.98
C ASP A 382 -1.71 -25.98 -0.68
N PRO A 383 -1.55 -27.02 0.16
CA PRO A 383 -2.67 -27.89 0.56
C PRO A 383 -3.85 -27.17 1.21
N SER A 384 -3.69 -25.94 1.72
CA SER A 384 -4.77 -25.06 2.18
C SER A 384 -5.79 -24.74 1.09
N VAL A 385 -5.40 -24.72 -0.19
CA VAL A 385 -6.34 -24.56 -1.31
C VAL A 385 -7.23 -25.82 -1.38
N PRO A 386 -8.57 -25.68 -1.37
CA PRO A 386 -9.48 -26.80 -1.48
C PRO A 386 -9.19 -27.64 -2.72
N LYS A 387 -9.17 -28.98 -2.55
CA LYS A 387 -8.75 -29.92 -3.60
C LYS A 387 -9.47 -29.71 -4.93
N GLU A 388 -10.76 -29.36 -4.89
CA GLU A 388 -11.58 -29.14 -6.08
C GLU A 388 -11.18 -27.92 -6.92
N TRP A 389 -10.49 -26.92 -6.34
CA TRP A 389 -10.11 -25.68 -7.02
C TRP A 389 -8.63 -25.61 -7.40
N ARG A 390 -7.80 -26.57 -6.97
CA ARG A 390 -6.35 -26.57 -7.22
C ARG A 390 -6.00 -26.55 -8.71
N GLU A 391 -6.78 -27.24 -9.55
CA GLU A 391 -6.58 -27.23 -11.00
C GLU A 391 -6.88 -25.86 -11.61
N ALA A 392 -7.90 -25.15 -11.12
CA ALA A 392 -8.21 -23.79 -11.57
C ALA A 392 -7.07 -22.82 -11.20
N PHE A 393 -6.49 -23.00 -10.02
CA PHE A 393 -5.33 -22.22 -9.57
C PHE A 393 -4.09 -22.53 -10.41
N ALA A 394 -3.81 -23.82 -10.65
CA ALA A 394 -2.72 -24.22 -11.53
C ALA A 394 -2.88 -23.69 -12.96
N ALA A 395 -4.11 -23.70 -13.49
CA ALA A 395 -4.41 -23.15 -14.81
C ALA A 395 -4.09 -21.64 -14.91
N GLY A 396 -4.40 -20.86 -13.87
CA GLY A 396 -4.06 -19.44 -13.84
C GLY A 396 -2.55 -19.17 -13.88
N VAL A 397 -1.75 -19.98 -13.19
CA VAL A 397 -0.27 -19.89 -13.28
C VAL A 397 0.20 -20.28 -14.69
N ASN A 398 -0.27 -21.42 -15.19
CA ASN A 398 0.19 -22.00 -16.45
C ASN A 398 -0.23 -21.17 -17.67
N ALA A 399 -1.26 -20.31 -17.56
CA ALA A 399 -1.68 -19.39 -18.61
C ALA A 399 -0.59 -18.38 -19.02
N TRP A 400 0.41 -18.15 -18.18
CA TRP A 400 1.57 -17.29 -18.47
C TRP A 400 2.66 -17.98 -19.29
N ALA A 401 2.71 -19.31 -19.35
CA ALA A 401 3.76 -20.07 -20.04
C ALA A 401 3.95 -19.66 -21.52
N PRO A 402 2.88 -19.46 -22.32
CA PRO A 402 3.03 -19.04 -23.72
C PRO A 402 3.76 -17.70 -23.90
N ALA A 403 3.71 -16.78 -22.93
CA ALA A 403 4.44 -15.51 -23.05
C ALA A 403 5.96 -15.71 -22.96
N PHE A 404 6.41 -16.56 -22.05
CA PHE A 404 7.83 -16.90 -21.91
C PHE A 404 8.33 -17.76 -23.07
N GLU A 405 7.52 -18.69 -23.57
CA GLU A 405 7.85 -19.50 -24.74
C GLU A 405 8.10 -18.63 -25.98
N ARG A 406 7.27 -17.59 -26.21
CA ARG A 406 7.42 -16.66 -27.33
C ARG A 406 8.74 -15.89 -27.33
N ILE A 407 9.35 -15.69 -26.18
CA ILE A 407 10.64 -15.00 -26.03
C ILE A 407 11.82 -15.96 -25.82
N GLY A 408 11.60 -17.26 -26.04
CA GLY A 408 12.65 -18.29 -26.05
C GLY A 408 12.85 -19.03 -24.73
N PHE A 409 12.05 -18.78 -23.70
CA PHE A 409 12.11 -19.46 -22.41
C PHE A 409 11.02 -20.53 -22.30
N THR A 410 11.30 -21.75 -22.77
CA THR A 410 10.36 -22.87 -22.69
C THR A 410 10.26 -23.42 -21.27
N ASN A 411 9.04 -23.69 -20.78
CA ASN A 411 8.78 -24.17 -19.41
C ASN A 411 9.35 -23.24 -18.32
N ALA A 412 9.32 -21.92 -18.56
CA ALA A 412 9.88 -20.92 -17.64
C ALA A 412 9.01 -20.67 -16.41
N ILE A 413 7.71 -20.93 -16.50
CA ILE A 413 6.74 -20.74 -15.43
C ILE A 413 5.80 -21.94 -15.37
N ARG A 414 5.48 -22.42 -14.16
CA ARG A 414 4.62 -23.57 -13.96
C ARG A 414 4.03 -23.63 -12.54
N ALA A 415 2.87 -24.26 -12.42
CA ALA A 415 2.31 -24.69 -11.14
C ALA A 415 2.69 -26.14 -10.81
N VAL A 416 2.84 -26.43 -9.52
CA VAL A 416 3.07 -27.77 -8.96
C VAL A 416 2.04 -28.04 -7.87
N LEU A 417 1.35 -29.18 -7.96
CA LEU A 417 0.28 -29.57 -7.05
C LEU A 417 0.76 -30.55 -5.97
N PRO A 418 0.09 -30.59 -4.81
CA PRO A 418 0.39 -31.56 -3.76
C PRO A 418 0.25 -33.00 -4.28
N GLY A 419 1.35 -33.73 -4.32
CA GLY A 419 1.43 -35.12 -4.80
C GLY A 419 2.02 -35.28 -6.20
N ASP A 420 2.31 -34.19 -6.91
CA ASP A 420 3.07 -34.24 -8.15
C ASP A 420 4.51 -34.73 -7.90
N ASN A 421 5.15 -35.30 -8.92
CA ASN A 421 6.50 -35.89 -8.78
C ASN A 421 7.58 -34.88 -8.37
N ASP A 422 7.36 -33.60 -8.68
CA ASP A 422 8.24 -32.47 -8.35
C ASP A 422 7.78 -31.70 -7.10
N TRP A 423 6.79 -32.20 -6.35
CA TRP A 423 6.43 -31.66 -5.05
C TRP A 423 7.57 -31.89 -4.03
N PRO A 424 8.13 -30.85 -3.40
CA PRO A 424 9.25 -31.01 -2.47
C PRO A 424 8.79 -31.66 -1.17
N ALA A 425 9.52 -32.69 -0.71
CA ALA A 425 9.22 -33.36 0.56
C ALA A 425 9.38 -32.44 1.78
N ASP A 426 10.25 -31.43 1.66
CA ASP A 426 10.54 -30.42 2.69
C ASP A 426 9.82 -29.09 2.43
N TYR A 427 8.82 -29.04 1.54
CA TYR A 427 8.02 -27.83 1.30
C TYR A 427 7.50 -27.20 2.60
N ARG A 428 7.73 -25.90 2.77
CA ARG A 428 7.20 -25.08 3.86
C ARG A 428 6.74 -23.73 3.33
N LEU A 429 5.61 -23.27 3.84
CA LEU A 429 5.07 -21.94 3.54
C LEU A 429 6.00 -20.87 4.15
N GLY A 430 6.32 -19.83 3.39
CA GLY A 430 7.25 -18.76 3.80
C GLY A 430 8.75 -19.07 3.61
N ASP A 431 9.10 -20.28 3.14
CA ASP A 431 10.46 -20.62 2.71
C ASP A 431 10.79 -19.87 1.40
N LEU A 432 11.90 -19.12 1.39
CA LEU A 432 12.33 -18.30 0.26
C LEU A 432 12.58 -19.13 -1.02
N ARG A 433 12.72 -20.46 -0.90
CA ARG A 433 12.93 -21.37 -2.03
C ARG A 433 11.64 -21.68 -2.82
N TYR A 434 10.47 -21.47 -2.24
CA TYR A 434 9.20 -21.96 -2.81
C TYR A 434 8.16 -20.84 -2.92
N ASN A 435 7.89 -20.37 -4.14
CA ASN A 435 6.77 -19.44 -4.34
C ASN A 435 5.46 -20.16 -4.07
N SER A 436 4.63 -19.62 -3.19
CA SER A 436 3.43 -20.33 -2.71
C SER A 436 2.15 -19.65 -3.17
N ILE A 437 1.09 -20.44 -3.33
CA ILE A 437 -0.29 -19.95 -3.44
C ILE A 437 -1.12 -20.62 -2.35
N SER A 438 -1.63 -19.84 -1.39
CA SER A 438 -2.26 -20.35 -0.18
C SER A 438 -3.57 -19.66 0.17
N VAL A 439 -4.37 -20.32 1.01
CA VAL A 439 -5.63 -19.79 1.56
C VAL A 439 -5.51 -19.59 3.06
N MET A 440 -5.79 -18.38 3.53
CA MET A 440 -5.79 -18.00 4.94
C MET A 440 -7.21 -17.95 5.48
N ILE A 441 -7.42 -18.38 6.73
CA ILE A 441 -8.75 -18.30 7.35
C ILE A 441 -8.94 -16.91 7.96
N SER A 442 -9.73 -16.07 7.28
CA SER A 442 -10.22 -14.80 7.80
C SER A 442 -11.59 -14.45 7.24
N GLU A 443 -12.21 -13.40 7.81
CA GLU A 443 -13.44 -12.79 7.29
C GLU A 443 -13.16 -11.74 6.21
N ARG A 444 -11.88 -11.44 5.91
CA ARG A 444 -11.51 -10.47 4.89
C ARG A 444 -11.66 -11.06 3.49
N THR A 445 -11.83 -10.19 2.51
CA THR A 445 -12.17 -10.55 1.14
C THR A 445 -11.21 -9.92 0.15
N TYR A 446 -9.93 -10.28 0.24
CA TYR A 446 -8.92 -9.85 -0.74
C TYR A 446 -8.00 -11.00 -1.13
N ALA A 447 -7.35 -10.83 -2.28
CA ALA A 447 -6.18 -11.58 -2.70
C ALA A 447 -4.98 -10.63 -2.77
N GLN A 448 -3.78 -11.13 -2.49
CA GLN A 448 -2.54 -10.37 -2.60
C GLN A 448 -1.40 -11.27 -3.07
N GLY A 449 -0.54 -10.76 -3.94
CA GLY A 449 0.68 -11.42 -4.41
C GLY A 449 1.97 -10.73 -3.99
N PRO A 450 2.27 -10.52 -2.68
CA PRO A 450 3.48 -9.86 -2.23
C PRO A 450 4.75 -10.50 -2.79
N THR A 451 5.72 -9.65 -3.10
CA THR A 451 7.03 -10.04 -3.62
C THR A 451 8.16 -9.55 -2.73
N ILE A 452 9.16 -10.40 -2.51
CA ILE A 452 10.42 -10.00 -1.88
C ILE A 452 11.42 -9.68 -2.98
N THR A 453 12.01 -8.49 -2.95
CA THR A 453 12.94 -8.04 -3.99
C THR A 453 14.33 -7.76 -3.44
N ASP A 454 15.36 -8.11 -4.19
CA ASP A 454 16.72 -7.63 -3.96
C ASP A 454 16.78 -6.12 -4.27
N PRO A 455 16.98 -5.25 -3.27
CA PRO A 455 16.97 -3.81 -3.47
C PRO A 455 18.22 -3.29 -4.18
N ARG A 456 19.18 -4.14 -4.56
CA ARG A 456 20.36 -3.79 -5.35
C ARG A 456 20.07 -3.85 -6.86
N SER A 457 19.12 -4.69 -7.28
CA SER A 457 18.85 -4.98 -8.70
C SER A 457 17.38 -4.85 -9.12
N GLY A 458 16.44 -4.94 -8.18
CA GLY A 458 15.03 -5.20 -8.48
C GLY A 458 14.73 -6.69 -8.76
N GLU A 459 15.65 -7.61 -8.46
CA GLU A 459 15.38 -9.05 -8.64
C GLU A 459 14.29 -9.51 -7.67
N ILE A 460 13.19 -10.07 -8.20
CA ILE A 460 12.18 -10.73 -7.38
C ILE A 460 12.73 -12.08 -6.93
N LEU A 461 12.91 -12.25 -5.63
CA LEU A 461 13.48 -13.45 -5.01
C LEU A 461 12.41 -14.47 -4.65
N HIS A 462 11.26 -14.01 -4.19
CA HIS A 462 10.21 -14.85 -3.61
C HIS A 462 8.84 -14.19 -3.72
N SER A 463 7.79 -15.01 -3.77
CA SER A 463 6.40 -14.55 -3.82
C SER A 463 5.47 -15.49 -3.07
N ASP A 464 4.58 -14.93 -2.25
CA ASP A 464 3.54 -15.68 -1.54
C ASP A 464 2.17 -15.11 -1.92
N ILE A 465 1.48 -15.76 -2.86
CA ILE A 465 0.11 -15.38 -3.19
C ILE A 465 -0.81 -15.91 -2.10
N THR A 466 -1.63 -15.03 -1.54
CA THR A 466 -2.54 -15.33 -0.44
C THR A 466 -3.96 -14.94 -0.77
N PHE A 467 -4.88 -15.86 -0.52
CA PHE A 467 -6.31 -15.64 -0.60
C PHE A 467 -6.90 -15.71 0.79
N GLU A 468 -7.65 -14.70 1.20
CA GLU A 468 -8.40 -14.76 2.44
C GLU A 468 -9.64 -15.66 2.27
N TYR A 469 -10.03 -16.43 3.27
CA TYR A 469 -11.13 -17.40 3.13
C TYR A 469 -12.47 -16.72 2.87
N GLY A 470 -12.65 -15.49 3.37
CA GLY A 470 -13.80 -14.64 3.02
C GLY A 470 -13.94 -14.46 1.52
N PHE A 471 -12.85 -14.46 0.75
CA PHE A 471 -12.90 -14.45 -0.72
C PHE A 471 -13.57 -15.70 -1.30
N PHE A 472 -13.24 -16.89 -0.79
CA PHE A 472 -13.93 -18.12 -1.23
C PHE A 472 -15.40 -18.05 -0.88
N ASN A 473 -15.74 -17.53 0.30
CA ASN A 473 -17.13 -17.31 0.67
C ASN A 473 -17.81 -16.32 -0.27
N GLU A 474 -17.19 -15.20 -0.64
CA GLU A 474 -17.77 -14.22 -1.57
C GLU A 474 -17.91 -14.79 -2.98
N VAL A 475 -16.84 -15.35 -3.56
CA VAL A 475 -16.92 -15.97 -4.89
C VAL A 475 -17.92 -17.12 -4.91
N ILE A 476 -17.88 -18.04 -3.95
CA ILE A 476 -18.82 -19.17 -3.92
C ILE A 476 -20.25 -18.69 -3.60
N ALA A 477 -20.45 -17.74 -2.68
CA ALA A 477 -21.77 -17.15 -2.42
C ALA A 477 -22.26 -16.25 -3.57
N ASP A 478 -21.37 -15.73 -4.40
CA ASP A 478 -21.72 -15.07 -5.63
C ASP A 478 -22.31 -16.06 -6.64
N PHE A 479 -21.99 -17.34 -6.47
CA PHE A 479 -22.44 -18.40 -7.36
C PHE A 479 -23.50 -19.34 -6.72
N ASP A 480 -23.68 -19.32 -5.39
CA ASP A 480 -24.72 -20.08 -4.69
C ASP A 480 -26.04 -19.28 -4.55
N LEU A 481 -27.09 -19.69 -5.26
CA LEU A 481 -28.43 -19.10 -5.17
C LEU A 481 -29.17 -19.34 -3.85
N LYS A 482 -28.65 -20.21 -2.97
CA LYS A 482 -29.37 -20.57 -1.73
C LYS A 482 -29.45 -19.43 -0.71
N SER A 483 -28.67 -18.37 -0.87
CA SER A 483 -28.88 -17.15 -0.10
C SER A 483 -29.69 -16.18 -0.95
N PRO A 484 -31.00 -15.99 -0.65
CA PRO A 484 -31.78 -14.91 -1.25
C PRO A 484 -31.25 -13.60 -0.67
N VAL A 485 -30.08 -13.17 -1.14
CA VAL A 485 -29.41 -11.91 -0.83
C VAL A 485 -29.38 -11.65 0.69
N GLY A 486 -28.24 -11.86 1.35
CA GLY A 486 -28.08 -11.48 2.77
C GLY A 486 -28.56 -10.05 3.03
N PRO A 487 -29.03 -9.72 4.26
CA PRO A 487 -29.62 -8.42 4.53
C PRO A 487 -28.67 -7.29 4.14
N PRO A 488 -29.21 -6.13 3.77
CA PRO A 488 -28.37 -4.97 3.55
C PRO A 488 -27.51 -4.72 4.78
N GLN A 489 -26.20 -4.58 4.61
CA GLN A 489 -25.45 -3.72 5.53
C GLN A 489 -26.03 -2.33 5.32
N ALA A 490 -26.92 -1.91 6.22
CA ALA A 490 -27.39 -0.56 6.20
C ALA A 490 -26.16 0.32 6.43
N GLY A 491 -25.96 1.30 5.55
CA GLY A 491 -24.70 1.99 5.38
C GLY A 491 -24.04 2.33 6.70
N THR A 492 -22.97 1.62 7.04
CA THR A 492 -21.84 2.34 7.61
C THR A 492 -21.54 3.41 6.60
N ASP A 493 -21.37 4.65 7.07
CA ASP A 493 -20.75 5.69 6.27
C ASP A 493 -19.73 5.04 5.35
N ALA A 494 -19.76 5.45 4.09
CA ALA A 494 -18.58 5.40 3.25
C ALA A 494 -17.53 6.32 3.91
N SER A 495 -17.06 5.93 5.09
CA SER A 495 -15.67 5.92 5.43
C SER A 495 -14.95 4.91 4.50
N SER A 496 -15.11 5.10 3.19
CA SER A 496 -14.01 4.99 2.23
C SER A 496 -12.99 6.12 2.45
N ASN A 497 -12.92 6.67 3.68
CA ASN A 497 -11.75 7.32 4.25
C ASN A 497 -10.67 6.32 4.64
N ALA A 498 -10.82 5.03 4.33
CA ALA A 498 -9.70 4.40 3.65
C ALA A 498 -9.48 5.17 2.34
N LYS A 499 -8.87 6.37 2.45
CA LYS A 499 -7.84 6.74 1.48
C LYS A 499 -7.05 5.46 1.37
N HIS A 500 -7.22 4.73 0.28
CA HIS A 500 -6.19 3.81 -0.13
C HIS A 500 -4.98 4.71 -0.22
N ALA A 501 -4.21 4.75 0.86
CA ALA A 501 -2.92 5.41 0.87
C ALA A 501 -2.08 4.47 0.00
N PHE A 502 -2.28 4.59 -1.30
CA PHE A 502 -1.40 4.05 -2.32
C PHE A 502 -0.15 4.89 -2.18
N ASP A 503 0.62 4.56 -1.14
CA ASP A 503 1.91 5.17 -0.95
C ASP A 503 2.72 4.81 -2.20
N ARG A 504 3.30 5.83 -2.84
CA ARG A 504 3.96 5.78 -4.17
C ARG A 504 5.21 4.88 -4.19
N THR A 505 5.39 4.04 -3.18
CA THR A 505 6.61 3.32 -2.84
C THR A 505 6.61 1.87 -3.36
N GLY A 506 5.55 1.42 -4.03
CA GLY A 506 5.49 0.10 -4.68
C GLY A 506 5.42 -1.10 -3.72
N ARG A 507 5.15 -0.87 -2.44
CA ARG A 507 5.17 -1.90 -1.38
C ARG A 507 3.81 -2.46 -1.01
N ASN A 508 2.73 -1.67 -1.14
CA ASN A 508 1.37 -2.14 -0.91
C ASN A 508 0.76 -2.68 -2.21
N GLN A 509 0.95 -3.98 -2.46
CA GLN A 509 0.36 -4.73 -3.58
C GLN A 509 -1.04 -5.25 -3.22
N GLN A 510 -1.84 -4.45 -2.53
CA GLN A 510 -3.19 -4.86 -2.12
C GLN A 510 -4.15 -4.73 -3.29
N CYS A 511 -4.70 -5.86 -3.74
CA CYS A 511 -5.70 -5.94 -4.79
C CYS A 511 -7.10 -5.94 -4.17
N GLY A 512 -7.86 -4.87 -4.43
CA GLY A 512 -9.25 -4.73 -3.96
C GLY A 512 -10.26 -5.40 -4.88
N PHE A 513 -9.82 -6.17 -5.90
CA PHE A 513 -10.67 -6.71 -6.96
C PHE A 513 -11.89 -7.46 -6.42
N ALA A 514 -11.76 -8.15 -5.29
CA ALA A 514 -12.82 -8.91 -4.64
C ALA A 514 -13.82 -8.08 -3.80
N GLN A 515 -13.46 -6.88 -3.34
CA GLN A 515 -14.28 -6.10 -2.39
C GLN A 515 -15.31 -5.18 -3.06
N ASP A 516 -15.50 -5.30 -4.38
CA ASP A 516 -16.35 -4.36 -5.11
C ASP A 516 -17.81 -4.82 -5.16
N SER A 517 -18.71 -3.85 -4.94
CA SER A 517 -20.13 -3.92 -5.25
C SER A 517 -20.47 -4.46 -6.65
N GLN A 518 -19.52 -4.43 -7.59
CA GLN A 518 -19.60 -5.00 -8.91
C GLN A 518 -19.90 -6.51 -8.89
N HIS A 519 -19.35 -7.28 -7.94
CA HIS A 519 -19.61 -8.73 -7.90
C HIS A 519 -21.09 -9.07 -7.70
N GLN A 520 -21.81 -8.21 -6.97
CA GLN A 520 -23.27 -8.36 -6.83
C GLN A 520 -24.01 -8.09 -8.15
N VAL A 521 -23.49 -7.18 -8.98
CA VAL A 521 -24.01 -6.91 -10.33
C VAL A 521 -23.67 -8.10 -11.24
N ASP A 522 -22.44 -8.58 -11.22
CA ASP A 522 -21.98 -9.68 -12.07
C ASP A 522 -22.74 -10.98 -11.77
N ARG A 523 -22.95 -11.30 -10.48
CA ARG A 523 -23.84 -12.38 -10.07
C ARG A 523 -25.24 -12.23 -10.65
N MET A 524 -25.81 -11.02 -10.57
CA MET A 524 -27.14 -10.77 -11.12
C MET A 524 -27.15 -11.05 -12.63
N LEU A 525 -26.16 -10.52 -13.36
CA LEU A 525 -26.02 -10.76 -14.80
C LEU A 525 -25.92 -12.26 -15.10
N LEU A 526 -25.00 -12.97 -14.43
CA LEU A 526 -24.82 -14.41 -14.56
C LEU A 526 -26.09 -15.20 -14.24
N SER A 527 -26.85 -14.77 -13.23
CA SER A 527 -28.10 -15.44 -12.84
C SER A 527 -29.20 -15.35 -13.89
N THR A 528 -29.13 -14.36 -14.76
CA THR A 528 -30.09 -14.19 -15.86
C THR A 528 -29.74 -15.02 -17.10
N VAL A 529 -28.47 -15.40 -17.28
CA VAL A 529 -28.00 -16.01 -18.54
C VAL A 529 -27.37 -17.40 -18.40
N ALA A 530 -26.75 -17.73 -17.25
CA ALA A 530 -25.84 -18.87 -17.10
C ALA A 530 -26.28 -19.90 -16.04
N MET A 531 -27.48 -19.77 -15.48
CA MET A 531 -27.97 -20.68 -14.44
C MET A 531 -28.69 -21.90 -15.00
N ASP A 532 -28.30 -23.06 -14.46
CA ASP A 532 -29.01 -24.33 -14.61
C ASP A 532 -30.42 -24.18 -14.02
N THR A 533 -31.39 -24.88 -14.63
CA THR A 533 -32.81 -24.95 -14.26
C THR A 533 -33.09 -25.21 -12.77
N ASP A 534 -32.11 -25.73 -12.03
CA ASP A 534 -32.19 -26.10 -10.62
C ASP A 534 -31.58 -25.08 -9.64
N GLY A 535 -31.12 -23.94 -10.14
CA GLY A 535 -30.64 -22.85 -9.30
C GLY A 535 -29.24 -23.06 -8.72
N TYR A 536 -28.33 -23.64 -9.51
CA TYR A 536 -26.90 -23.74 -9.16
C TYR A 536 -26.05 -23.12 -10.27
N VAL A 537 -24.95 -22.49 -9.90
CA VAL A 537 -23.97 -22.04 -10.89
C VAL A 537 -23.05 -23.21 -11.24
N PRO A 538 -22.82 -23.45 -12.55
CA PRO A 538 -21.85 -24.43 -13.01
C PRO A 538 -20.46 -24.20 -12.37
N LYS A 539 -19.88 -25.25 -11.78
CA LYS A 539 -18.50 -25.22 -11.22
C LYS A 539 -17.46 -24.67 -12.19
N ARG A 540 -17.69 -24.80 -13.50
CA ARG A 540 -16.82 -24.23 -14.55
C ARG A 540 -16.68 -22.70 -14.43
N LEU A 541 -17.73 -21.98 -14.05
CA LEU A 541 -17.70 -20.51 -13.98
C LEU A 541 -16.93 -20.05 -12.74
N ILE A 542 -17.12 -20.74 -11.62
CA ILE A 542 -16.34 -20.55 -10.40
C ILE A 542 -14.84 -20.80 -10.69
N ALA A 543 -14.54 -21.91 -11.36
CA ALA A 543 -13.17 -22.24 -11.77
C ALA A 543 -12.57 -21.18 -12.71
N GLN A 544 -13.32 -20.70 -13.69
CA GLN A 544 -12.87 -19.61 -14.58
C GLN A 544 -12.53 -18.34 -13.78
N HIS A 545 -13.38 -17.96 -12.83
CA HIS A 545 -13.13 -16.77 -12.01
C HIS A 545 -11.91 -16.93 -11.10
N PHE A 546 -11.71 -18.10 -10.50
CA PHE A 546 -10.47 -18.38 -9.76
C PHE A 546 -9.23 -18.34 -10.65
N SER A 547 -9.29 -18.88 -11.86
CA SER A 547 -8.19 -18.81 -12.81
C SER A 547 -7.86 -17.37 -13.23
N ASP A 548 -8.88 -16.53 -13.48
CA ASP A 548 -8.74 -15.11 -13.79
C ASP A 548 -7.93 -14.37 -12.71
N ILE A 549 -8.35 -14.55 -11.46
CA ILE A 549 -7.73 -13.86 -10.32
C ILE A 549 -6.33 -14.38 -10.06
N ILE A 550 -6.09 -15.68 -10.23
CA ILE A 550 -4.74 -16.22 -10.12
C ILE A 550 -3.84 -15.69 -11.23
N MET A 551 -4.33 -15.54 -12.47
CA MET A 551 -3.54 -14.89 -13.53
C MET A 551 -3.14 -13.47 -13.15
N HIS A 552 -4.07 -12.71 -12.54
CA HIS A 552 -3.84 -11.36 -12.04
C HIS A 552 -2.75 -11.31 -10.97
N GLU A 553 -2.88 -12.11 -9.90
CA GLU A 553 -1.90 -12.14 -8.81
C GLU A 553 -0.53 -12.65 -9.29
N VAL A 554 -0.49 -13.63 -10.20
CA VAL A 554 0.76 -14.06 -10.84
C VAL A 554 1.40 -12.89 -11.60
N GLY A 555 0.61 -12.08 -12.32
CA GLY A 555 1.11 -10.88 -12.99
C GLY A 555 1.84 -9.91 -12.04
N HIS A 556 1.29 -9.65 -10.85
CA HIS A 556 1.98 -8.87 -9.81
C HIS A 556 3.30 -9.51 -9.38
N THR A 557 3.31 -10.82 -9.17
CA THR A 557 4.54 -11.55 -8.78
C THR A 557 5.60 -11.66 -9.88
N LEU A 558 5.22 -11.39 -11.13
CA LEU A 558 6.13 -11.20 -12.26
C LEU A 558 6.65 -9.76 -12.39
N GLY A 559 6.16 -8.86 -11.54
CA GLY A 559 6.54 -7.46 -11.45
C GLY A 559 5.55 -6.49 -12.07
N LEU A 560 4.39 -6.92 -12.58
CA LEU A 560 3.47 -6.06 -13.32
C LEU A 560 2.56 -5.22 -12.41
N ARG A 561 2.27 -3.99 -12.84
CA ARG A 561 1.24 -3.12 -12.26
C ARG A 561 -0.13 -3.35 -12.92
N HIS A 562 -1.18 -2.85 -12.27
CA HIS A 562 -2.50 -2.77 -12.88
C HIS A 562 -2.47 -2.06 -14.24
N ASN A 563 -3.26 -2.56 -15.19
CA ASN A 563 -3.50 -1.91 -16.47
C ASN A 563 -4.99 -1.88 -16.80
N PHE A 564 -5.64 -0.80 -16.39
CA PHE A 564 -7.06 -0.52 -16.57
C PHE A 564 -7.43 0.00 -17.97
N ALA A 565 -6.46 0.11 -18.88
CA ALA A 565 -6.73 0.37 -20.29
C ALA A 565 -7.09 -0.90 -21.07
N GLY A 566 -6.94 -2.07 -20.45
CA GLY A 566 -7.01 -3.35 -21.13
C GLY A 566 -8.40 -3.63 -21.73
N SER A 567 -9.44 -3.29 -20.99
CA SER A 567 -10.87 -3.44 -21.32
C SER A 567 -11.31 -2.65 -22.56
N SER A 568 -10.59 -1.56 -22.87
CA SER A 568 -10.91 -0.62 -23.96
C SER A 568 -10.41 -1.06 -25.35
N ALA A 569 -9.80 -2.23 -25.47
CA ALA A 569 -9.12 -2.64 -26.70
C ALA A 569 -10.01 -3.39 -27.71
N TYR A 570 -11.03 -4.12 -27.23
CA TYR A 570 -11.82 -5.03 -28.07
C TYR A 570 -13.26 -4.55 -28.22
N SER A 571 -13.85 -4.67 -29.41
CA SER A 571 -15.24 -4.28 -29.62
C SER A 571 -16.22 -5.28 -28.98
N ARG A 572 -17.46 -4.82 -28.72
CA ARG A 572 -18.57 -5.69 -28.31
C ARG A 572 -18.73 -6.94 -29.19
N ASP A 573 -18.61 -6.80 -30.51
CA ASP A 573 -18.72 -7.93 -31.45
C ASP A 573 -17.60 -8.96 -31.26
N GLN A 574 -16.38 -8.50 -30.97
CA GLN A 574 -15.25 -9.38 -30.66
C GLN A 574 -15.46 -10.10 -29.34
N LEU A 575 -15.96 -9.40 -28.32
CA LEU A 575 -16.21 -9.95 -26.98
C LEU A 575 -17.37 -10.96 -26.96
N ARG A 576 -18.31 -10.86 -27.90
CA ARG A 576 -19.37 -11.86 -28.11
C ARG A 576 -18.90 -13.10 -28.88
N ASN A 577 -17.74 -13.05 -29.52
CA ASN A 577 -17.22 -14.16 -30.31
C ASN A 577 -16.33 -15.07 -29.44
N SER A 578 -16.86 -16.23 -29.03
CA SER A 578 -16.12 -17.17 -28.18
C SER A 578 -14.75 -17.57 -28.75
N SER A 579 -14.64 -17.79 -30.07
CA SER A 579 -13.34 -18.13 -30.69
C SER A 579 -12.34 -16.97 -30.66
N PHE A 580 -12.80 -15.72 -30.65
CA PHE A 580 -11.94 -14.57 -30.45
C PHE A 580 -11.49 -14.50 -28.99
N VAL A 581 -12.42 -14.60 -28.05
CA VAL A 581 -12.15 -14.50 -26.61
C VAL A 581 -11.24 -15.63 -26.11
N GLU A 582 -11.44 -16.87 -26.57
CA GLU A 582 -10.55 -18.01 -26.25
C GLU A 582 -9.09 -17.74 -26.63
N LYS A 583 -8.86 -16.98 -27.70
CA LYS A 583 -7.51 -16.71 -28.22
C LYS A 583 -6.90 -15.43 -27.64
N HIS A 584 -7.72 -14.42 -27.39
CA HIS A 584 -7.26 -13.05 -27.10
C HIS A 584 -7.59 -12.59 -25.67
N GLY A 585 -8.38 -13.35 -24.93
CA GLY A 585 -9.02 -12.90 -23.70
C GLY A 585 -10.15 -11.90 -23.98
N ILE A 586 -10.78 -11.43 -22.91
CA ILE A 586 -11.78 -10.34 -22.93
C ILE A 586 -11.15 -8.95 -22.72
N SER A 587 -9.85 -8.88 -22.47
CA SER A 587 -9.06 -7.64 -22.35
C SER A 587 -7.65 -7.88 -22.87
N THR A 588 -6.91 -6.80 -23.14
CA THR A 588 -5.48 -6.94 -23.49
C THR A 588 -4.58 -7.24 -22.29
N SER A 589 -5.06 -7.07 -21.06
CA SER A 589 -4.29 -7.29 -19.85
C SER A 589 -5.12 -8.01 -18.79
N VAL A 590 -4.58 -9.06 -18.17
CA VAL A 590 -5.17 -9.65 -16.95
C VAL A 590 -5.00 -8.73 -15.74
N MET A 591 -4.14 -7.71 -15.84
CA MET A 591 -3.93 -6.70 -14.81
C MET A 591 -5.06 -5.64 -14.75
N ASP A 592 -6.15 -5.85 -15.49
CA ASP A 592 -7.35 -5.00 -15.47
C ASP A 592 -8.40 -5.56 -14.48
N TYR A 593 -9.27 -4.71 -13.96
CA TYR A 593 -10.42 -5.13 -13.17
C TYR A 593 -11.64 -5.23 -14.09
N LEU A 594 -11.92 -6.44 -14.57
CA LEU A 594 -12.95 -6.68 -15.58
C LEU A 594 -14.29 -7.07 -14.93
N PRO A 595 -15.42 -6.57 -15.45
CA PRO A 595 -16.72 -7.13 -15.11
C PRO A 595 -16.92 -8.44 -15.87
N VAL A 596 -17.92 -9.23 -15.48
CA VAL A 596 -18.33 -10.39 -16.25
C VAL A 596 -18.71 -10.01 -17.70
N ASN A 597 -18.22 -10.79 -18.68
CA ASN A 597 -18.47 -10.55 -20.10
C ASN A 597 -19.93 -10.90 -20.49
N ILE A 598 -20.88 -10.03 -20.15
CA ILE A 598 -22.30 -10.18 -20.47
C ILE A 598 -22.82 -8.87 -21.03
N PHE A 599 -23.38 -8.92 -22.25
CA PHE A 599 -24.13 -7.82 -22.87
C PHE A 599 -25.63 -8.12 -22.85
N SER A 600 -26.47 -7.07 -22.93
CA SER A 600 -27.93 -7.21 -22.80
C SER A 600 -28.60 -8.07 -23.88
N ASP A 601 -27.89 -8.32 -24.99
CA ASP A 601 -28.30 -9.11 -26.14
C ASP A 601 -27.73 -10.53 -26.18
N LEU A 602 -27.01 -10.96 -25.13
CA LEU A 602 -26.57 -12.34 -24.97
C LEU A 602 -27.78 -13.26 -24.73
N THR A 603 -27.92 -14.30 -25.54
CA THR A 603 -29.01 -15.27 -25.43
C THR A 603 -28.63 -16.49 -24.59
N GLU A 604 -29.61 -17.18 -23.99
CA GLU A 604 -29.38 -18.42 -23.23
C GLU A 604 -28.67 -19.49 -24.08
N ALA A 605 -28.96 -19.57 -25.37
CA ALA A 605 -28.32 -20.52 -26.28
C ALA A 605 -26.84 -20.21 -26.53
N GLU A 606 -26.44 -18.94 -26.47
CA GLU A 606 -25.03 -18.53 -26.60
C GLU A 606 -24.26 -18.76 -25.29
N ALA A 607 -24.92 -18.65 -24.14
CA ALA A 607 -24.30 -18.69 -22.81
C ALA A 607 -23.56 -20.01 -22.49
N GLU A 608 -23.94 -21.14 -23.09
CA GLU A 608 -23.28 -22.42 -22.85
C GLU A 608 -21.82 -22.42 -23.32
N ALA A 609 -21.55 -21.84 -24.51
CA ALA A 609 -20.22 -21.75 -25.12
C ALA A 609 -19.55 -20.38 -24.89
N HIS A 610 -20.14 -19.54 -24.04
CA HIS A 610 -19.63 -18.19 -23.78
C HIS A 610 -18.56 -18.20 -22.70
N THR A 611 -17.51 -17.39 -22.90
CA THR A 611 -16.43 -17.18 -21.94
C THR A 611 -16.70 -15.91 -21.16
N PHE A 612 -16.91 -16.05 -19.85
CA PHE A 612 -17.39 -14.99 -18.97
C PHE A 612 -16.27 -14.21 -18.28
N TYR A 613 -15.14 -14.86 -18.00
CA TYR A 613 -13.97 -14.31 -17.31
C TYR A 613 -12.71 -14.52 -18.16
N MET A 614 -11.59 -13.89 -17.80
CA MET A 614 -10.33 -14.17 -18.49
C MET A 614 -9.91 -15.63 -18.25
N THR A 615 -9.58 -16.32 -19.33
CA THR A 615 -9.01 -17.69 -19.28
C THR A 615 -7.63 -17.79 -19.94
N THR A 616 -7.10 -16.67 -20.43
CA THR A 616 -5.78 -16.53 -21.05
C THR A 616 -5.29 -15.11 -20.81
N ILE A 617 -3.97 -14.93 -20.84
CA ILE A 617 -3.34 -13.59 -20.87
C ILE A 617 -3.58 -12.88 -22.21
N GLY A 618 -3.60 -11.55 -22.18
CA GLY A 618 -3.89 -10.69 -23.32
C GLY A 618 -2.65 -10.11 -24.01
N ALA A 619 -2.87 -9.35 -25.08
CA ALA A 619 -1.79 -8.81 -25.93
C ALA A 619 -0.81 -7.88 -25.19
N TYR A 620 -1.28 -7.14 -24.18
CA TYR A 620 -0.45 -6.29 -23.34
C TYR A 620 0.46 -7.13 -22.46
N ASP A 621 -0.07 -8.18 -21.82
CA ASP A 621 0.69 -9.09 -20.97
C ASP A 621 1.86 -9.72 -21.73
N TYR A 622 1.62 -10.17 -22.97
CA TYR A 622 2.68 -10.67 -23.85
C TYR A 622 3.77 -9.62 -24.11
N SER A 623 3.38 -8.37 -24.32
CA SER A 623 4.30 -7.27 -24.61
C SER A 623 5.09 -6.85 -23.36
N ALA A 624 4.45 -6.85 -22.19
CA ALA A 624 5.08 -6.58 -20.91
C ALA A 624 6.12 -7.65 -20.56
N ILE A 625 5.78 -8.94 -20.71
CA ILE A 625 6.75 -10.03 -20.53
C ILE A 625 7.90 -9.92 -21.53
N ALA A 626 7.63 -9.59 -22.79
CA ALA A 626 8.70 -9.36 -23.77
C ALA A 626 9.62 -8.21 -23.34
N TYR A 627 9.08 -7.10 -22.85
CA TYR A 627 9.87 -5.99 -22.33
C TYR A 627 10.70 -6.40 -21.11
N GLY A 628 10.10 -7.06 -20.12
CA GLY A 628 10.75 -7.39 -18.85
C GLY A 628 11.76 -8.55 -18.93
N TYR A 629 11.54 -9.52 -19.83
CA TYR A 629 12.24 -10.81 -19.78
C TYR A 629 13.01 -11.19 -21.05
N SER A 630 12.83 -10.51 -22.20
CA SER A 630 13.61 -10.85 -23.40
C SER A 630 15.11 -10.64 -23.18
N ILE A 631 15.93 -11.53 -23.73
CA ILE A 631 17.38 -11.35 -23.83
C ILE A 631 17.65 -10.41 -25.01
N VAL A 632 18.39 -9.33 -24.75
CA VAL A 632 18.70 -8.30 -25.76
C VAL A 632 20.21 -8.10 -25.83
N ASP A 633 20.78 -8.30 -27.02
CA ASP A 633 22.22 -8.10 -27.25
C ASP A 633 22.61 -6.64 -27.07
N GLY A 634 23.67 -6.38 -26.29
CA GLY A 634 24.17 -5.03 -26.05
C GLY A 634 23.36 -4.21 -25.03
N GLU A 635 22.49 -4.85 -24.24
CA GLU A 635 21.87 -4.21 -23.08
C GLU A 635 22.94 -3.88 -22.02
N THR A 636 23.09 -2.59 -21.71
CA THR A 636 23.89 -2.12 -20.57
C THR A 636 22.97 -2.01 -19.35
N PRO A 637 23.28 -2.67 -18.21
CA PRO A 637 22.47 -2.57 -17.01
C PRO A 637 22.23 -1.11 -16.60
N GLY A 638 20.97 -0.78 -16.28
CA GLY A 638 20.60 0.58 -15.87
C GLY A 638 20.50 1.63 -16.99
N TYR A 639 20.71 1.27 -18.26
CA TYR A 639 20.54 2.21 -19.39
C TYR A 639 19.43 1.79 -20.36
N LYS A 640 18.77 2.78 -20.98
CA LYS A 640 17.76 2.53 -22.01
C LYS A 640 18.37 1.87 -23.25
N HIS A 641 17.73 0.83 -23.75
CA HIS A 641 18.13 0.13 -24.97
C HIS A 641 17.13 0.37 -26.12
N PRO A 642 17.56 0.71 -27.36
CA PRO A 642 16.65 1.06 -28.46
C PRO A 642 15.59 0.00 -28.77
N ARG A 643 15.96 -1.29 -28.75
CA ARG A 643 15.03 -2.40 -28.98
C ARG A 643 13.95 -2.52 -27.89
N LEU A 644 14.30 -2.22 -26.63
CA LEU A 644 13.32 -2.20 -25.54
C LEU A 644 12.39 -0.98 -25.66
N THR A 645 12.92 0.17 -26.10
CA THR A 645 12.12 1.36 -26.40
C THR A 645 11.12 1.12 -27.54
N GLU A 646 11.49 0.34 -28.56
CA GLU A 646 10.60 -0.08 -29.66
C GLU A 646 9.53 -1.08 -29.21
N LEU A 647 9.89 -2.05 -28.36
CA LEU A 647 8.90 -2.95 -27.75
C LEU A 647 7.88 -2.18 -26.92
N ALA A 648 8.34 -1.23 -26.10
CA ALA A 648 7.46 -0.38 -25.31
C ALA A 648 6.55 0.51 -26.17
N SER A 649 7.05 1.07 -27.29
CA SER A 649 6.26 1.95 -28.16
C SER A 649 5.18 1.23 -28.97
N THR A 650 5.30 -0.09 -29.15
CA THR A 650 4.36 -0.92 -29.92
C THR A 650 3.39 -1.68 -29.03
N SER A 651 3.52 -1.56 -27.72
CA SER A 651 2.65 -2.24 -26.75
C SER A 651 1.25 -1.61 -26.72
N PRO A 652 0.20 -2.39 -26.40
CA PRO A 652 -1.12 -1.84 -26.12
C PRO A 652 -1.07 -0.77 -25.01
N MET A 653 -2.12 0.06 -24.96
CA MET A 653 -2.20 1.19 -24.03
C MET A 653 -2.05 0.72 -22.57
N PHE A 654 -1.33 1.52 -21.79
CA PHE A 654 -1.12 1.31 -20.37
C PHE A 654 -1.69 2.47 -19.57
N LEU A 655 -2.62 2.19 -18.67
CA LEU A 655 -3.15 3.15 -17.68
C LEU A 655 -3.32 2.41 -16.35
N THR A 656 -2.72 2.92 -15.29
CA THR A 656 -2.63 2.27 -13.97
C THR A 656 -3.43 3.04 -12.93
N ASP A 657 -3.33 2.64 -11.66
CA ASP A 657 -4.04 3.21 -10.50
C ASP A 657 -4.17 4.74 -10.52
N GLU A 658 -3.06 5.46 -10.75
CA GLU A 658 -3.00 6.92 -10.77
C GLU A 658 -3.87 7.54 -11.88
N ASN A 659 -4.17 6.79 -12.93
CA ASN A 659 -5.03 7.24 -14.01
C ASN A 659 -6.52 7.10 -13.66
N VAL A 660 -6.88 6.15 -12.79
CA VAL A 660 -8.26 5.94 -12.31
C VAL A 660 -8.65 7.01 -11.29
N GLU A 661 -7.73 7.39 -10.39
CA GLU A 661 -7.98 8.34 -9.29
C GLU A 661 -8.46 9.72 -9.78
N HIS A 662 -7.97 10.17 -10.93
CA HIS A 662 -8.25 11.52 -11.45
C HIS A 662 -9.46 11.58 -12.40
N LEU A 663 -10.01 10.43 -12.84
CA LEU A 663 -11.18 10.32 -13.74
C LEU A 663 -11.13 11.26 -14.97
N LEU A 664 -9.93 11.58 -15.49
CA LEU A 664 -9.77 12.45 -16.66
C LEU A 664 -9.75 11.68 -17.97
N ASN A 665 -9.30 10.41 -17.93
CA ASN A 665 -9.17 9.56 -19.10
C ASN A 665 -10.33 8.55 -19.15
N PRO A 666 -11.16 8.54 -20.21
CA PRO A 666 -12.27 7.60 -20.33
C PRO A 666 -11.82 6.13 -20.44
N TYR A 667 -10.55 5.88 -20.75
CA TYR A 667 -10.03 4.52 -20.94
C TYR A 667 -9.28 3.98 -19.73
N GLY A 668 -9.12 4.74 -18.64
CA GLY A 668 -8.52 4.25 -17.39
C GLY A 668 -9.61 4.05 -16.35
N GLN A 669 -10.38 2.97 -16.44
CA GLN A 669 -11.55 2.71 -15.60
C GLN A 669 -11.51 1.29 -15.05
N THR A 670 -12.06 1.07 -13.86
CA THR A 670 -12.25 -0.28 -13.30
C THR A 670 -13.65 -0.75 -13.56
N PHE A 671 -13.84 -2.03 -13.90
CA PHE A 671 -15.11 -2.71 -14.14
C PHE A 671 -15.87 -2.20 -15.38
N ASP A 672 -15.15 -1.82 -16.43
CA ASP A 672 -15.68 -1.54 -17.77
C ASP A 672 -15.28 -2.63 -18.77
N LEU A 673 -15.94 -2.62 -19.92
CA LEU A 673 -15.71 -3.60 -20.97
C LEU A 673 -16.10 -2.98 -22.31
N SER A 674 -15.41 -3.39 -23.39
CA SER A 674 -15.55 -2.88 -24.77
C SER A 674 -14.74 -1.63 -25.07
N SER A 675 -14.29 -1.54 -26.32
CA SER A 675 -13.65 -0.35 -26.90
C SER A 675 -14.57 0.86 -27.03
N ASP A 676 -15.87 0.66 -26.84
CA ASP A 676 -16.86 1.74 -26.73
C ASP A 676 -17.50 1.72 -25.34
N ILE A 677 -16.89 2.47 -24.42
CA ILE A 677 -17.36 2.59 -23.03
C ILE A 677 -18.75 3.25 -22.93
N VAL A 678 -19.13 4.07 -23.92
CA VAL A 678 -20.44 4.74 -23.94
C VAL A 678 -21.52 3.76 -24.40
N ASP A 679 -21.23 2.92 -25.41
CA ASP A 679 -22.10 1.80 -25.78
C ASP A 679 -22.27 0.83 -24.61
N TYR A 680 -21.18 0.47 -23.92
CA TYR A 680 -21.26 -0.40 -22.74
C TYR A 680 -22.15 0.19 -21.65
N ALA A 681 -22.00 1.48 -21.33
CA ALA A 681 -22.86 2.18 -20.37
C ALA A 681 -24.33 2.23 -20.83
N ALA A 682 -24.58 2.46 -22.11
CA ALA A 682 -25.92 2.44 -22.69
C ALA A 682 -26.55 1.04 -22.64
N ASP A 683 -25.75 -0.01 -22.84
CA ASP A 683 -26.16 -1.41 -22.76
C ASP A 683 -26.52 -1.82 -21.33
N ARG A 684 -25.83 -1.30 -20.30
CA ARG A 684 -26.25 -1.49 -18.90
C ARG A 684 -27.67 -0.95 -18.65
N LEU A 685 -28.02 0.19 -19.24
CA LEU A 685 -29.38 0.73 -19.15
C LEU A 685 -30.40 -0.18 -19.88
N GLU A 686 -30.03 -0.72 -21.03
CA GLU A 686 -30.88 -1.67 -21.77
C GLU A 686 -31.07 -2.99 -21.01
N PHE A 687 -30.02 -3.50 -20.37
CA PHE A 687 -30.09 -4.66 -19.50
C PHE A 687 -31.10 -4.45 -18.36
N VAL A 688 -31.05 -3.30 -17.69
CA VAL A 688 -32.00 -2.93 -16.63
C VAL A 688 -33.44 -2.94 -17.15
N LYS A 689 -33.69 -2.33 -18.32
CA LYS A 689 -35.03 -2.30 -18.93
C LYS A 689 -35.55 -3.71 -19.24
N ARG A 690 -34.74 -4.53 -19.90
CA ARG A 690 -35.10 -5.91 -20.25
C ARG A 690 -35.38 -6.74 -19.00
N THR A 691 -34.57 -6.59 -17.97
CA THR A 691 -34.73 -7.30 -16.70
C THR A 691 -36.06 -6.96 -16.02
N ARG A 692 -36.46 -5.68 -16.03
CA ARG A 692 -37.76 -5.25 -15.49
C ARG A 692 -38.95 -5.63 -16.36
N GLN A 693 -38.82 -5.54 -17.68
CA GLN A 693 -39.91 -5.85 -18.62
C GLN A 693 -40.20 -7.33 -18.74
N SER A 694 -39.17 -8.18 -18.69
CA SER A 694 -39.32 -9.62 -18.88
C SER A 694 -40.08 -10.32 -17.74
N SER A 695 -40.40 -9.61 -16.65
CA SER A 695 -40.85 -10.18 -15.37
C SER A 695 -39.93 -11.32 -14.89
N ALA A 696 -38.78 -11.57 -15.52
CA ALA A 696 -37.94 -12.73 -15.29
C ALA A 696 -37.26 -12.66 -13.94
N LEU A 697 -37.07 -11.46 -13.41
CA LEU A 697 -36.60 -11.24 -12.04
C LEU A 697 -37.72 -11.45 -11.01
N LEU A 698 -38.93 -10.97 -11.31
CA LEU A 698 -40.08 -10.98 -10.41
C LEU A 698 -40.75 -12.36 -10.33
N ASN A 699 -40.89 -13.05 -11.45
CA ASN A 699 -41.41 -14.42 -11.53
C ASN A 699 -40.46 -15.44 -10.88
N LYS A 700 -39.19 -15.07 -10.67
CA LYS A 700 -38.19 -15.88 -9.94
C LYS A 700 -38.15 -15.55 -8.45
N ILE A 701 -38.90 -14.53 -7.99
CA ILE A 701 -39.11 -14.28 -6.56
C ILE A 701 -40.33 -15.12 -6.15
N PRO A 702 -40.19 -16.06 -5.21
CA PRO A 702 -41.32 -16.83 -4.71
C PRO A 702 -42.46 -15.92 -4.23
N ASP A 703 -43.72 -16.33 -4.45
CA ASP A 703 -44.90 -15.56 -4.01
C ASP A 703 -44.92 -15.31 -2.48
N ASP A 704 -44.22 -16.15 -1.71
CA ASP A 704 -44.06 -16.07 -0.26
C ASP A 704 -42.76 -15.38 0.19
N ALA A 705 -41.93 -14.89 -0.74
CA ALA A 705 -40.71 -14.17 -0.41
C ALA A 705 -41.01 -12.81 0.25
N SER A 706 -40.09 -12.36 1.10
CA SER A 706 -40.23 -11.06 1.75
C SER A 706 -39.99 -9.91 0.74
N TRP A 707 -40.57 -8.76 1.05
CA TRP A 707 -40.28 -7.50 0.37
C TRP A 707 -38.80 -7.10 0.39
N THR A 708 -38.00 -7.69 1.29
CA THR A 708 -36.53 -7.51 1.36
C THR A 708 -35.85 -8.08 0.13
N THR A 709 -36.23 -9.29 -0.27
CA THR A 709 -35.68 -9.98 -1.45
C THR A 709 -35.95 -9.19 -2.72
N PHE A 710 -37.16 -8.62 -2.85
CA PHE A 710 -37.50 -7.71 -3.94
C PHE A 710 -36.61 -6.46 -3.94
N TRP A 711 -36.50 -5.76 -2.80
CA TRP A 711 -35.69 -4.56 -2.69
C TRP A 711 -34.21 -4.81 -3.04
N GLN A 712 -33.64 -5.92 -2.59
CA GLN A 712 -32.24 -6.25 -2.88
C GLN A 712 -31.98 -6.38 -4.37
N ARG A 713 -32.90 -7.02 -5.10
CA ARG A 713 -32.82 -7.17 -6.56
C ARG A 713 -32.95 -5.82 -7.27
N GLU A 714 -33.89 -4.98 -6.86
CA GLU A 714 -34.02 -3.61 -7.39
C GLU A 714 -32.81 -2.73 -7.07
N SER A 715 -32.23 -2.87 -5.88
CA SER A 715 -31.05 -2.10 -5.48
C SER A 715 -29.82 -2.40 -6.36
N VAL A 716 -29.66 -3.63 -6.84
CA VAL A 716 -28.61 -4.00 -7.81
C VAL A 716 -28.84 -3.31 -9.16
N LEU A 717 -30.10 -3.25 -9.63
CA LEU A 717 -30.43 -2.54 -10.87
C LEU A 717 -30.16 -1.03 -10.75
N LEU A 718 -30.49 -0.42 -9.62
CA LEU A 718 -30.14 0.99 -9.34
C LEU A 718 -28.62 1.19 -9.30
N ARG A 719 -27.86 0.26 -8.70
CA ARG A 719 -26.38 0.29 -8.72
C ARG A 719 -25.83 0.22 -10.13
N MET A 720 -26.39 -0.65 -10.99
CA MET A 720 -25.98 -0.77 -12.39
C MET A 720 -26.17 0.54 -13.18
N ILE A 721 -27.28 1.27 -12.95
CA ILE A 721 -27.48 2.62 -13.50
C ILE A 721 -26.43 3.59 -12.95
N ALA A 722 -26.17 3.57 -11.65
CA ALA A 722 -25.18 4.44 -11.02
C ALA A 722 -23.74 4.16 -11.48
N GLN A 723 -23.44 2.93 -11.88
CA GLN A 723 -22.18 2.53 -12.52
C GLN A 723 -22.12 3.05 -13.96
N ALA A 724 -23.21 2.96 -14.73
CA ALA A 724 -23.28 3.54 -16.08
C ALA A 724 -22.96 5.05 -16.08
N ILE A 725 -23.45 5.80 -15.08
CA ILE A 725 -23.09 7.21 -14.86
C ILE A 725 -21.57 7.37 -14.65
N LYS A 726 -20.96 6.52 -13.81
CA LYS A 726 -19.51 6.56 -13.54
C LYS A 726 -18.69 6.32 -14.81
N LYS A 727 -19.15 5.44 -15.72
CA LYS A 727 -18.48 5.14 -16.99
C LYS A 727 -18.46 6.30 -17.97
N VAL A 728 -19.53 7.08 -18.02
CA VAL A 728 -19.65 8.21 -18.96
C VAL A 728 -19.17 9.54 -18.40
N ASP A 729 -18.96 9.65 -17.07
CA ASP A 729 -18.38 10.84 -16.44
C ASP A 729 -17.04 11.26 -17.08
N PRO A 730 -15.99 10.42 -17.14
CA PRO A 730 -14.69 10.81 -17.71
C PRO A 730 -14.74 11.10 -19.21
N VAL A 731 -15.85 10.80 -19.91
CA VAL A 731 -16.03 11.09 -21.34
C VAL A 731 -16.37 12.57 -21.55
N LEU A 732 -17.21 13.16 -20.70
CA LEU A 732 -17.68 14.54 -20.84
C LEU A 732 -16.60 15.55 -20.41
N GLY A 733 -16.05 16.30 -21.35
CA GLY A 733 -14.86 17.12 -21.10
C GLY A 733 -13.61 16.27 -20.79
N GLY A 734 -13.60 15.00 -21.20
CA GLY A 734 -12.48 14.08 -21.00
C GLY A 734 -11.26 14.39 -21.87
N VAL A 735 -10.12 13.86 -21.47
CA VAL A 735 -8.84 13.98 -22.20
C VAL A 735 -8.16 12.61 -22.26
N ASN A 736 -7.74 12.19 -23.46
CA ASN A 736 -7.02 10.94 -23.65
C ASN A 736 -5.51 11.12 -23.40
N VAL A 737 -5.00 10.47 -22.36
CA VAL A 737 -3.58 10.42 -21.97
C VAL A 737 -3.02 9.07 -22.40
N THR A 738 -1.90 9.06 -23.13
CA THR A 738 -1.39 7.84 -23.80
C THR A 738 0.09 7.52 -23.51
N HIS A 739 0.72 8.22 -22.55
CA HIS A 739 2.15 8.08 -22.21
C HIS A 739 3.12 8.17 -23.41
N ALA A 740 2.72 8.80 -24.51
CA ALA A 740 3.54 8.95 -25.72
C ALA A 740 4.78 9.85 -25.49
N HIS A 741 5.92 9.49 -26.08
CA HIS A 741 7.19 10.23 -25.95
C HIS A 741 7.39 11.22 -27.09
N ARG A 742 8.30 12.21 -26.91
CA ARG A 742 8.64 13.23 -27.93
C ARG A 742 9.40 12.68 -29.16
N SER A 743 9.58 11.37 -29.27
CA SER A 743 10.41 10.73 -30.29
C SER A 743 9.77 10.83 -31.70
N LYS A 744 10.57 10.65 -32.75
CA LYS A 744 10.11 10.72 -34.14
C LYS A 744 9.15 9.56 -34.43
N GLY A 745 7.86 9.86 -34.62
CA GLY A 745 6.80 8.86 -34.87
C GLY A 745 5.71 8.79 -33.79
N GLU A 746 5.94 9.42 -32.63
CA GLU A 746 5.00 9.51 -31.50
C GLU A 746 4.43 10.95 -31.37
N GLU A 747 4.17 11.64 -32.49
CA GLU A 747 3.98 13.10 -32.58
C GLU A 747 2.68 13.71 -31.99
N MET A 748 1.88 12.98 -31.21
CA MET A 748 0.70 13.58 -30.57
C MET A 748 1.05 14.24 -29.23
N TYR A 749 1.71 15.40 -29.29
CA TYR A 749 2.00 16.27 -28.14
C TYR A 749 0.75 16.99 -27.56
N ARG A 750 -0.45 16.50 -27.88
CA ARG A 750 -1.71 17.01 -27.34
C ARG A 750 -2.52 15.80 -26.92
N ALA A 751 -2.65 15.65 -25.60
CA ALA A 751 -3.65 14.76 -25.05
C ALA A 751 -4.99 15.13 -25.68
N ALA A 752 -5.54 14.20 -26.48
CA ALA A 752 -6.64 14.51 -27.37
C ALA A 752 -7.91 14.65 -26.53
N VAL A 753 -8.63 15.77 -26.68
CA VAL A 753 -9.97 15.90 -26.12
C VAL A 753 -10.86 14.81 -26.70
N VAL A 754 -11.73 14.25 -25.87
CA VAL A 754 -12.67 13.21 -26.33
C VAL A 754 -13.52 13.76 -27.49
N PRO A 755 -13.72 13.01 -28.59
CA PRO A 755 -14.46 13.50 -29.75
C PRO A 755 -15.89 13.94 -29.41
N ARG A 756 -16.37 15.01 -30.07
CA ARG A 756 -17.72 15.57 -29.85
C ARG A 756 -18.82 14.51 -29.93
N ALA A 757 -18.75 13.60 -30.89
CA ALA A 757 -19.75 12.54 -31.07
C ALA A 757 -19.88 11.64 -29.84
N MET A 758 -18.74 11.20 -29.29
CA MET A 758 -18.69 10.37 -28.08
C MET A 758 -19.19 11.12 -26.85
N GLN A 759 -18.83 12.41 -26.71
CA GLN A 759 -19.36 13.25 -25.62
C GLN A 759 -20.88 13.43 -25.71
N LEU A 760 -21.44 13.61 -26.90
CA LEU A 760 -22.89 13.70 -27.08
C LEU A 760 -23.61 12.38 -26.78
N GLN A 761 -23.02 11.24 -27.14
CA GLN A 761 -23.57 9.94 -26.78
C GLN A 761 -23.54 9.73 -25.26
N ALA A 762 -22.45 10.11 -24.58
CA ALA A 762 -22.33 10.08 -23.13
C ALA A 762 -23.37 10.98 -22.44
N LEU A 763 -23.57 12.19 -22.96
CA LEU A 763 -24.62 13.09 -22.50
C LEU A 763 -26.02 12.47 -22.71
N GLY A 764 -26.22 11.77 -23.83
CA GLY A 764 -27.43 11.00 -24.11
C GLY A 764 -27.73 9.96 -23.04
N VAL A 765 -26.73 9.19 -22.60
CA VAL A 765 -26.87 8.22 -21.49
C VAL A 765 -27.36 8.91 -20.21
N LEU A 766 -26.77 10.04 -19.83
CA LEU A 766 -27.19 10.80 -18.65
C LEU A 766 -28.59 11.39 -18.80
N VAL A 767 -28.94 11.91 -19.98
CA VAL A 767 -30.27 12.47 -20.27
C VAL A 767 -31.36 11.42 -20.15
N ARG A 768 -31.13 10.17 -20.59
CA ARG A 768 -32.07 9.05 -20.42
C ARG A 768 -32.38 8.80 -18.94
N ILE A 769 -31.36 8.86 -18.08
CA ILE A 769 -31.48 8.69 -16.63
C ILE A 769 -32.22 9.88 -16.00
N ILE A 770 -31.84 11.12 -16.33
CA ILE A 770 -32.45 12.34 -15.78
C ILE A 770 -33.94 12.44 -16.15
N ARG A 771 -34.31 11.99 -17.36
CA ARG A 771 -35.70 11.95 -17.84
C ARG A 771 -36.56 10.87 -17.20
N ASN A 772 -35.97 9.99 -16.38
CA ASN A 772 -36.66 8.81 -15.88
C ASN A 772 -37.26 7.99 -17.04
N GLU A 773 -36.46 7.65 -18.06
CA GLU A 773 -36.93 6.89 -19.23
C GLU A 773 -37.68 5.61 -18.80
N ASP A 774 -38.81 5.33 -19.45
CA ASP A 774 -39.69 4.21 -19.09
C ASP A 774 -38.91 2.87 -19.02
N GLY A 775 -39.08 2.17 -17.90
CA GLY A 775 -38.38 0.92 -17.57
C GLY A 775 -37.01 1.09 -16.90
N LEU A 776 -36.41 2.29 -16.86
CA LEU A 776 -35.12 2.54 -16.17
C LEU A 776 -35.24 2.69 -14.67
N PHE A 777 -36.42 2.95 -14.14
CA PHE A 777 -36.68 2.95 -12.71
C PHE A 777 -37.95 2.13 -12.46
N PRO A 778 -38.11 1.55 -11.25
CA PRO A 778 -39.33 0.81 -10.97
C PRO A 778 -40.53 1.79 -11.07
N LYS A 779 -41.76 1.30 -11.30
CA LYS A 779 -43.01 2.12 -11.27
C LYS A 779 -43.70 2.14 -9.90
N SER A 780 -44.12 3.32 -9.44
CA SER A 780 -44.80 3.52 -8.13
C SER A 780 -46.12 2.77 -7.97
N GLU A 781 -46.69 2.26 -9.04
CA GLU A 781 -47.88 1.40 -9.02
C GLU A 781 -47.56 -0.03 -8.53
N VAL A 782 -46.28 -0.43 -8.61
CA VAL A 782 -45.77 -1.75 -8.21
C VAL A 782 -45.24 -1.73 -6.77
N TYR A 783 -44.80 -0.57 -6.27
CA TYR A 783 -44.29 -0.39 -4.89
C TYR A 783 -44.97 0.79 -4.20
N MET A 784 -45.36 0.63 -2.94
CA MET A 784 -45.63 1.79 -2.10
C MET A 784 -44.33 2.62 -1.95
N SER A 785 -44.41 3.93 -1.67
CA SER A 785 -43.22 4.79 -1.50
C SER A 785 -42.16 4.23 -0.54
N TYR A 786 -42.58 3.35 0.37
CA TYR A 786 -41.73 2.64 1.31
C TYR A 786 -41.88 1.13 1.15
N ILE A 787 -40.77 0.41 1.20
CA ILE A 787 -40.71 -1.04 1.25
C ILE A 787 -40.22 -1.46 2.64
N GLU A 788 -40.94 -2.39 3.27
CA GLU A 788 -40.51 -3.00 4.52
C GLU A 788 -39.38 -4.02 4.26
N VAL A 789 -38.24 -3.82 4.91
CA VAL A 789 -37.08 -4.70 4.79
C VAL A 789 -36.69 -5.28 6.15
N VAL A 790 -36.19 -6.50 6.14
CA VAL A 790 -35.72 -7.24 7.31
C VAL A 790 -34.23 -6.94 7.53
N GLY A 791 -33.84 -6.61 8.76
CA GLY A 791 -32.47 -6.25 9.19
C GLY A 791 -32.29 -4.76 9.55
N PHE A 792 -31.45 -4.47 10.56
CA PHE A 792 -31.05 -3.12 11.00
C PHE A 792 -29.58 -2.81 10.63
N MET A 793 -29.20 -1.52 10.74
CA MET A 793 -27.80 -1.05 10.66
C MET A 793 -26.86 -1.84 11.58
N GLY A 794 -25.91 -2.58 11.00
CA GLY A 794 -24.78 -3.21 11.71
C GLY A 794 -24.92 -4.69 12.08
N GLU A 795 -26.00 -5.39 11.71
CA GLU A 795 -26.14 -6.84 11.96
C GLU A 795 -25.82 -7.67 10.71
N ASP A 796 -25.00 -8.72 10.89
CA ASP A 796 -24.67 -9.70 9.84
C ASP A 796 -25.63 -10.90 9.92
N CYS A 797 -26.75 -10.86 9.17
CA CYS A 797 -27.66 -12.01 9.06
C CYS A 797 -27.37 -12.88 7.82
N LYS A 798 -26.10 -13.03 7.41
CA LYS A 798 -25.72 -13.93 6.31
C LYS A 798 -26.01 -15.40 6.59
N GLU A 799 -26.13 -15.79 7.86
CA GLU A 799 -26.52 -17.14 8.28
C GLU A 799 -28.04 -17.22 8.49
N PRO A 800 -28.72 -18.31 8.10
CA PRO A 800 -30.11 -18.56 8.43
C PRO A 800 -30.24 -18.95 9.91
N SER A 801 -29.91 -18.02 10.81
CA SER A 801 -30.21 -18.15 12.22
C SER A 801 -31.62 -17.59 12.47
N LEU A 802 -32.41 -18.30 13.27
CA LEU A 802 -33.68 -17.80 13.81
C LEU A 802 -33.45 -16.76 14.92
N ASP A 803 -32.38 -15.97 14.82
CA ASP A 803 -31.97 -15.05 15.85
C ASP A 803 -32.84 -13.79 15.80
N TYR A 804 -33.40 -13.39 16.94
CA TYR A 804 -34.48 -12.40 17.01
C TYR A 804 -34.03 -10.98 16.60
N GLY A 805 -32.71 -10.68 16.56
CA GLY A 805 -32.16 -9.41 16.06
C GLY A 805 -32.46 -9.19 14.57
N CYS A 806 -32.32 -10.27 13.77
CA CYS A 806 -32.59 -10.29 12.34
C CYS A 806 -34.09 -10.27 11.98
N LEU A 807 -35.01 -10.17 12.95
CA LEU A 807 -36.44 -9.94 12.72
C LEU A 807 -36.82 -8.45 12.74
N GLY A 808 -35.87 -7.56 13.01
CA GLY A 808 -36.05 -6.12 12.95
C GLY A 808 -36.51 -5.67 11.56
N ARG A 809 -37.53 -4.81 11.52
CA ARG A 809 -38.13 -4.30 10.27
C ARG A 809 -37.81 -2.82 10.11
N GLY A 810 -37.13 -2.49 9.01
CA GLY A 810 -36.85 -1.12 8.57
C GLY A 810 -37.70 -0.73 7.36
N LEU A 811 -37.75 0.56 7.05
CA LEU A 811 -38.37 1.08 5.84
C LEU A 811 -37.30 1.64 4.90
N VAL A 812 -37.33 1.20 3.65
CA VAL A 812 -36.55 1.80 2.56
C VAL A 812 -37.46 2.74 1.78
N ASP A 813 -37.05 4.00 1.65
CA ASP A 813 -37.68 4.95 0.73
C ASP A 813 -37.16 4.72 -0.70
N VAL A 814 -37.99 4.11 -1.54
CA VAL A 814 -37.62 3.77 -2.93
C VAL A 814 -37.46 5.03 -3.77
N ASN A 815 -38.31 6.03 -3.54
CA ASN A 815 -38.24 7.29 -4.27
C ASN A 815 -36.95 8.04 -3.93
N ALA A 816 -36.52 8.02 -2.66
CA ALA A 816 -35.24 8.60 -2.25
C ALA A 816 -34.04 7.92 -2.94
N ALA A 817 -34.07 6.59 -3.09
CA ALA A 817 -33.02 5.84 -3.79
C ALA A 817 -32.99 6.15 -5.30
N ILE A 818 -34.15 6.23 -5.95
CA ILE A 818 -34.27 6.68 -7.35
C ILE A 818 -33.71 8.09 -7.50
N MET A 819 -34.15 9.01 -6.63
CA MET A 819 -33.68 10.39 -6.62
C MET A 819 -32.18 10.48 -6.40
N ALA A 820 -31.56 9.63 -5.56
CA ALA A 820 -30.12 9.61 -5.38
C ALA A 820 -29.36 9.32 -6.68
N VAL A 821 -29.85 8.37 -7.50
CA VAL A 821 -29.25 8.03 -8.80
C VAL A 821 -29.43 9.19 -9.80
N ILE A 822 -30.63 9.78 -9.89
CA ILE A 822 -30.90 10.92 -10.78
C ILE A 822 -30.07 12.15 -10.37
N LYS A 823 -30.00 12.45 -9.06
CA LYS A 823 -29.17 13.53 -8.52
C LYS A 823 -27.70 13.33 -8.88
N LYS A 824 -27.19 12.10 -8.83
CA LYS A 824 -25.83 11.76 -9.26
C LYS A 824 -25.61 12.09 -10.74
N ALA A 825 -26.56 11.74 -11.63
CA ALA A 825 -26.48 12.07 -13.05
C ALA A 825 -26.44 13.59 -13.29
N ILE A 826 -27.31 14.36 -12.60
CA ILE A 826 -27.33 15.82 -12.67
C ILE A 826 -25.99 16.40 -12.18
N HIS A 827 -25.49 15.91 -11.03
CA HIS A 827 -24.24 16.38 -10.45
C HIS A 827 -23.04 16.13 -11.39
N THR A 828 -22.94 14.94 -12.01
CA THR A 828 -21.91 14.63 -13.00
C THR A 828 -21.90 15.63 -14.15
N VAL A 829 -23.08 16.05 -14.63
CA VAL A 829 -23.17 17.04 -15.71
C VAL A 829 -22.79 18.44 -15.21
N LEU A 830 -23.34 18.88 -14.09
CA LEU A 830 -23.21 20.27 -13.63
C LEU A 830 -21.83 20.60 -13.05
N TYR A 831 -21.24 19.69 -12.28
CA TYR A 831 -19.99 19.96 -11.56
C TYR A 831 -18.79 19.34 -12.25
N SER A 832 -18.85 18.04 -12.57
CA SER A 832 -17.71 17.34 -13.18
C SER A 832 -17.49 17.79 -14.64
N ALA A 833 -18.52 17.67 -15.49
CA ALA A 833 -18.39 17.92 -16.92
C ALA A 833 -18.18 19.41 -17.26
N LEU A 834 -18.99 20.32 -16.69
CA LEU A 834 -18.85 21.75 -16.98
C LEU A 834 -17.48 22.31 -16.56
N GLY A 835 -16.96 21.89 -15.40
CA GLY A 835 -15.62 22.28 -14.95
C GLY A 835 -14.55 21.89 -15.96
N ARG A 836 -14.57 20.65 -16.46
CA ARG A 836 -13.62 20.16 -17.47
C ARG A 836 -13.77 20.86 -18.83
N VAL A 837 -14.99 21.06 -19.30
CA VAL A 837 -15.28 21.77 -20.57
C VAL A 837 -14.74 23.19 -20.54
N VAL A 838 -14.92 23.89 -19.42
CA VAL A 838 -14.44 25.25 -19.20
C VAL A 838 -12.91 25.33 -19.11
N GLN A 839 -12.27 24.32 -18.51
CA GLN A 839 -10.80 24.19 -18.50
C GLN A 839 -10.23 23.94 -19.89
N GLN A 840 -10.94 23.22 -20.77
CA GLN A 840 -10.55 22.99 -22.16
C GLN A 840 -10.72 24.25 -23.05
N ASP A 841 -11.56 25.20 -22.66
CA ASP A 841 -11.82 26.46 -23.36
C ASP A 841 -12.05 26.25 -24.88
N ALA A 842 -11.31 26.94 -25.75
CA ALA A 842 -11.47 26.84 -27.20
C ALA A 842 -11.16 25.45 -27.78
N ALA A 843 -10.53 24.56 -27.01
CA ALA A 843 -10.28 23.19 -27.41
C ALA A 843 -11.47 22.26 -27.13
N SER A 844 -12.45 22.68 -26.32
CA SER A 844 -13.58 21.81 -25.97
C SER A 844 -14.52 21.60 -27.17
N PRO A 845 -14.80 20.35 -27.56
CA PRO A 845 -15.74 20.07 -28.65
C PRO A 845 -17.21 20.28 -28.28
N LEU A 846 -17.51 20.42 -26.98
CA LEU A 846 -18.87 20.55 -26.44
C LEU A 846 -18.99 21.87 -25.67
N GLY A 847 -20.08 22.60 -25.85
CA GLY A 847 -20.27 23.90 -25.21
C GLY A 847 -20.99 23.81 -23.86
N VAL A 848 -20.65 24.70 -22.92
CA VAL A 848 -21.36 24.87 -21.63
C VAL A 848 -22.88 25.00 -21.83
N ARG A 849 -23.30 25.83 -22.79
CA ARG A 849 -24.72 26.06 -23.09
C ARG A 849 -25.43 24.80 -23.59
N GLU A 850 -24.78 24.04 -24.47
CA GLU A 850 -25.34 22.80 -25.04
C GLU A 850 -25.60 21.75 -23.95
N ILE A 851 -24.67 21.63 -22.99
CA ILE A 851 -24.80 20.73 -21.83
C ILE A 851 -25.95 21.16 -20.93
N LEU A 852 -26.01 22.45 -20.58
CA LEU A 852 -27.06 23.02 -19.73
C LEU A 852 -28.45 22.88 -20.37
N GLU A 853 -28.59 23.19 -21.66
CA GLU A 853 -29.85 23.03 -22.39
C GLU A 853 -30.30 21.56 -22.44
N ALA A 854 -29.37 20.61 -22.61
CA ALA A 854 -29.69 19.19 -22.59
C ALA A 854 -30.28 18.74 -21.24
N VAL A 855 -29.69 19.19 -20.11
CA VAL A 855 -30.19 18.90 -18.76
C VAL A 855 -31.53 19.58 -18.50
N GLY A 856 -31.66 20.87 -18.86
CA GLY A 856 -32.93 21.60 -18.69
C GLY A 856 -34.09 20.96 -19.46
N ASN A 857 -33.83 20.57 -20.70
CA ASN A 857 -34.80 19.84 -21.52
C ASN A 857 -35.08 18.42 -21.00
N ALA A 858 -34.16 17.81 -20.25
CA ALA A 858 -34.38 16.51 -19.62
C ALA A 858 -35.33 16.60 -18.42
N THR A 859 -35.28 17.69 -17.67
CA THR A 859 -36.13 17.88 -16.48
C THR A 859 -37.52 18.48 -16.79
N ALA A 860 -37.72 19.00 -18.01
CA ALA A 860 -38.95 19.71 -18.40
C ALA A 860 -40.10 18.79 -18.88
N ILE A 861 -39.89 17.48 -18.95
CA ILE A 861 -40.82 16.54 -19.59
C ILE A 861 -41.52 15.69 -18.51
N HIS A 862 -42.86 15.72 -18.51
CA HIS A 862 -43.84 14.94 -17.71
C HIS A 862 -44.35 15.53 -16.37
N GLU A 863 -45.69 15.45 -16.17
CA GLU A 863 -46.48 16.01 -15.03
C GLU A 863 -46.49 15.14 -13.74
N GLU A 864 -45.49 14.28 -13.53
CA GLU A 864 -45.43 13.41 -12.33
C GLU A 864 -44.73 14.08 -11.13
N SER A 865 -45.13 13.71 -9.90
CA SER A 865 -44.60 14.30 -8.66
C SER A 865 -43.09 14.10 -8.46
N LEU A 866 -42.52 13.01 -8.98
CA LEU A 866 -41.08 12.75 -8.93
C LEU A 866 -40.31 13.73 -9.81
N ASN A 867 -40.83 14.05 -11.00
CA ASN A 867 -40.20 14.98 -11.93
C ASN A 867 -40.20 16.41 -11.38
N GLN A 868 -41.20 16.78 -10.59
CA GLN A 868 -41.19 18.04 -9.86
C GLN A 868 -40.03 18.10 -8.86
N GLN A 869 -39.73 17.02 -8.14
CA GLN A 869 -38.57 16.96 -7.24
C GLN A 869 -37.24 17.05 -7.98
N VAL A 870 -37.13 16.39 -9.15
CA VAL A 870 -35.95 16.47 -10.02
C VAL A 870 -35.73 17.91 -10.51
N SER A 871 -36.80 18.57 -10.96
CA SER A 871 -36.76 19.96 -11.39
C SER A 871 -36.40 20.90 -10.24
N THR A 872 -37.01 20.75 -9.07
CA THR A 872 -36.64 21.55 -7.87
C THR A 872 -35.18 21.37 -7.51
N PHE A 873 -34.68 20.13 -7.47
CA PHE A 873 -33.28 19.85 -7.18
C PHE A 873 -32.35 20.51 -8.21
N LEU A 874 -32.67 20.43 -9.51
CA LEU A 874 -31.89 21.11 -10.54
C LEU A 874 -31.82 22.63 -10.29
N HIS A 875 -32.95 23.27 -9.99
CA HIS A 875 -32.99 24.71 -9.71
C HIS A 875 -32.15 25.08 -8.47
N GLU A 876 -32.18 24.26 -7.41
CA GLU A 876 -31.33 24.44 -6.23
C GLU A 876 -29.84 24.37 -6.59
N GLN A 877 -29.42 23.34 -7.33
CA GLN A 877 -28.02 23.21 -7.75
C GLN A 877 -27.56 24.37 -8.65
N LEU A 878 -28.40 24.80 -9.60
CA LEU A 878 -28.10 25.96 -10.44
C LEU A 878 -27.94 27.25 -9.62
N HIS A 879 -28.78 27.45 -8.60
CA HIS A 879 -28.68 28.58 -7.68
C HIS A 879 -27.39 28.55 -6.85
N ASP A 880 -27.02 27.37 -6.34
CA ASP A 880 -25.78 27.16 -5.59
C ASP A 880 -24.55 27.45 -6.45
N MET A 881 -24.53 26.97 -7.71
CA MET A 881 -23.44 27.26 -8.65
C MET A 881 -23.28 28.75 -8.97
N ILE A 882 -24.37 29.51 -9.06
CA ILE A 882 -24.28 30.97 -9.26
C ILE A 882 -23.68 31.67 -8.04
N SER A 883 -24.07 31.19 -6.85
CA SER A 883 -23.69 31.77 -5.57
C SER A 883 -22.25 31.41 -5.16
N ASP A 884 -21.73 30.27 -5.61
CA ASP A 884 -20.38 29.79 -5.33
C ASP A 884 -19.32 30.64 -6.04
N SER A 885 -18.40 31.25 -5.29
CA SER A 885 -17.34 32.11 -5.83
C SER A 885 -16.28 31.35 -6.65
N THR A 886 -16.20 30.02 -6.51
CA THR A 886 -15.22 29.17 -7.20
C THR A 886 -15.66 28.77 -8.61
N VAL A 887 -16.95 28.88 -8.93
CA VAL A 887 -17.50 28.54 -10.25
C VAL A 887 -17.14 29.59 -11.30
N ASP A 888 -16.67 29.13 -12.47
CA ASP A 888 -16.24 29.98 -13.60
C ASP A 888 -17.38 30.89 -14.10
N SER A 889 -17.05 32.13 -14.43
CA SER A 889 -18.02 33.16 -14.84
C SER A 889 -18.78 32.77 -16.11
N ARG A 890 -18.19 32.01 -17.03
CA ARG A 890 -18.84 31.53 -18.26
C ARG A 890 -20.00 30.59 -17.96
N ILE A 891 -19.86 29.74 -16.94
CA ILE A 891 -20.95 28.86 -16.48
C ILE A 891 -22.07 29.72 -15.89
N LYS A 892 -21.73 30.66 -15.02
CA LYS A 892 -22.72 31.56 -14.40
C LYS A 892 -23.51 32.34 -15.45
N THR A 893 -22.84 32.94 -16.41
CA THR A 893 -23.49 33.68 -17.51
C THR A 893 -24.43 32.76 -18.30
N ALA A 894 -24.00 31.56 -18.67
CA ALA A 894 -24.86 30.61 -19.39
C ALA A 894 -26.10 30.22 -18.57
N ILE A 895 -25.95 29.97 -17.26
CA ILE A 895 -27.09 29.67 -16.38
C ILE A 895 -28.06 30.86 -16.31
N GLN A 896 -27.55 32.09 -16.17
CA GLN A 896 -28.36 33.31 -16.12
C GLN A 896 -29.14 33.53 -17.42
N GLU A 897 -28.51 33.27 -18.58
CA GLU A 897 -29.14 33.40 -19.88
C GLU A 897 -30.25 32.37 -20.14
N ILE A 898 -30.07 31.13 -19.66
CA ILE A 898 -31.03 30.04 -19.91
C ILE A 898 -32.20 30.10 -18.92
N TRP A 899 -31.95 30.32 -17.62
CA TRP A 899 -32.97 30.25 -16.56
C TRP A 899 -33.35 31.59 -15.92
N GLY A 900 -32.67 32.69 -16.27
CA GLY A 900 -33.03 34.03 -15.78
C GLY A 900 -32.69 34.31 -14.31
N PHE A 901 -31.86 33.48 -13.67
CA PHE A 901 -31.40 33.70 -12.30
C PHE A 901 -30.57 35.00 -12.22
N THR A 902 -30.76 35.79 -11.16
CA THR A 902 -29.89 36.95 -10.85
C THR A 902 -29.08 36.66 -9.61
N PRO A 903 -27.75 36.88 -9.60
CA PRO A 903 -26.94 36.64 -8.43
C PRO A 903 -27.36 37.58 -7.30
N PRO A 904 -27.38 37.13 -6.02
CA PRO A 904 -27.61 38.03 -4.91
C PRO A 904 -26.56 39.15 -4.92
N PRO A 905 -26.91 40.39 -4.54
CA PRO A 905 -25.96 41.49 -4.51
C PRO A 905 -24.76 41.11 -3.62
N PRO A 906 -23.53 41.48 -4.01
CA PRO A 906 -22.34 41.11 -3.25
C PRO A 906 -22.49 41.59 -1.80
N VAL A 907 -22.43 40.67 -0.86
CA VAL A 907 -22.35 41.00 0.56
C VAL A 907 -20.96 41.61 0.79
N VAL A 908 -20.91 42.94 0.77
CA VAL A 908 -19.74 43.67 1.23
C VAL A 908 -19.64 43.45 2.73
N ILE A 909 -18.81 42.49 3.15
CA ILE A 909 -18.36 42.44 4.55
C ILE A 909 -17.47 43.66 4.72
N ALA A 910 -18.06 44.77 5.17
CA ALA A 910 -17.32 45.93 5.60
C ALA A 910 -16.40 45.48 6.74
N GLY A 911 -15.11 45.38 6.45
CA GLY A 911 -14.11 44.97 7.43
C GLY A 911 -14.27 45.79 8.70
N ILE A 912 -14.55 45.11 9.81
CA ILE A 912 -14.43 45.69 11.14
C ILE A 912 -12.94 46.01 11.30
N LYS A 913 -12.56 47.27 11.08
CA LYS A 913 -11.28 47.79 11.55
C LYS A 913 -11.27 47.59 13.06
N GLN A 914 -10.47 46.64 13.54
CA GLN A 914 -10.14 46.60 14.97
C GLN A 914 -9.52 47.94 15.36
N PRO A 915 -10.08 48.66 16.36
CA PRO A 915 -9.44 49.84 16.87
C PRO A 915 -8.30 49.41 17.81
N GLY A 916 -7.08 49.61 17.34
CA GLY A 916 -5.90 49.80 18.18
C GLY A 916 -5.21 48.54 18.70
N LYS A 917 -4.05 48.24 18.09
CA LYS A 917 -2.80 48.04 18.83
C LYS A 917 -1.67 48.66 18.02
N LYS A 918 -0.94 49.55 18.67
CA LYS A 918 0.30 50.16 18.19
C LYS A 918 1.40 49.12 18.09
#